data_AF-A0A2H0QV53-F1
#
_entry.id   AF-A0A2H0QV53-F1
#
_cell.length_a   1.000
_cell.length_b   1.000
_cell.length_c   1.000
_cell.angle_alpha   90.00
_cell.angle_beta   90.00
_cell.angle_gamma   90.00
#
_symmetry.space_group_name_H-M   'P 1'
#
loop_
_entity.id
_entity.type
_entity.pdbx_description
1 polymer ?
#
loop_
_entity_poly.entity_id
_entity_poly.type
_entity_poly.pdbx_seq_one_letter_code
_entity_poly.pdbx_strand_id
1 'polypeptide(L)'
;MKSKGRKSKQDQFINPEEQKVSRLQAQRLSHLSGVDVKDIKGTIAQVADSLKWRIDPELFLFRKVCGKVVKKDPDTGIEYPVPFATVHVEDTDCDLITYFPIGWQWSWHFPINCKREVIATVQTDECGNFCVWIPRFDIDWVLKWRKERICFPTIFRRPSLGDLLPKIPDDIVDGPWPPIPLPDPGPLKEIQRFNPSVIEAIAGNAAGRLATKINDLQESKALGANNSLASNRAIQTRAFEHEMQPPLPREFHDVLSGQNLVASKKASPVEAIRSYIARELDIDVKEIIEFDPSRFIGPFYRCFDIYLPTWQKINDVPDITFRVTQDVDGDGDEELIYSEGYFDVRWDENPISDVTLYASSIAKESNICGVPVVPCGNVPAILFAGFMPLTLPAYYDNTNGYTIRPNRPKTGSPVRPAAQTPFCNNVQLYGCVDIQNAKYYRILRSVDNGGTFSAITGISWNNYKDTGGSPILIHADSNGWYPVHPVDSGGNTVNREDLAFENLLMDWPTPTLGKSILRLEIGNASKSNISFSADVAVQTDNTAPEVTFTKLAWKFVGESDSALRNLLGVPCPTIHRGSVPKSIELVFQVSVAANHLRDAYLSTSDCGGGAFTPIADVANNPEHWHISVLDNTEMLYQRYRLDSSALEGSYSFICRANSRAMNPSGDDGGNNVPPDWFYDPIEKYRKPSIGVAVVDVD
;
A
#
# COMPACT_ATOMS: atom_id res chain seq x y z
N MET A 1 7.61 -8.51 -49.64
CA MET A 1 6.74 -7.31 -49.60
C MET A 1 7.26 -6.36 -48.52
N LYS A 2 7.15 -5.05 -48.69
CA LYS A 2 7.70 -4.07 -47.73
C LYS A 2 6.92 -4.11 -46.41
N SER A 3 7.60 -4.29 -45.29
CA SER A 3 7.02 -4.18 -43.95
C SER A 3 6.57 -2.73 -43.71
N LYS A 4 5.27 -2.53 -43.50
CA LYS A 4 4.77 -1.30 -42.88
C LYS A 4 5.00 -1.44 -41.38
N GLY A 5 5.99 -0.74 -40.84
CA GLY A 5 6.05 -0.55 -39.39
C GLY A 5 4.79 0.18 -38.94
N ARG A 6 3.96 -0.45 -38.09
CA ARG A 6 2.89 0.25 -37.37
C ARG A 6 3.57 1.32 -36.52
N LYS A 7 3.36 2.60 -36.85
CA LYS A 7 3.59 3.68 -35.89
C LYS A 7 2.61 3.43 -34.75
N SER A 8 3.07 3.49 -33.50
CA SER A 8 2.17 3.76 -32.38
C SER A 8 1.43 5.05 -32.71
N LYS A 9 0.12 4.95 -32.94
CA LYS A 9 -0.71 6.15 -32.98
C LYS A 9 -0.82 6.59 -31.53
N GLN A 10 -0.31 7.79 -31.28
CA GLN A 10 -0.32 8.41 -29.97
C GLN A 10 -1.75 8.43 -29.43
N ASP A 11 -1.85 8.38 -28.10
CA ASP A 11 -3.01 8.87 -27.36
C ASP A 11 -3.55 10.15 -28.00
N GLN A 12 -4.84 10.44 -27.85
CA GLN A 12 -5.34 11.78 -28.11
C GLN A 12 -4.74 12.74 -27.07
N PHE A 13 -3.51 13.18 -27.33
CA PHE A 13 -2.80 14.19 -26.57
C PHE A 13 -3.52 15.51 -26.79
N ILE A 14 -4.53 15.76 -25.95
CA ILE A 14 -5.14 17.07 -25.81
C ILE A 14 -4.00 17.99 -25.35
N ASN A 15 -3.57 18.89 -26.24
CA ASN A 15 -2.54 19.86 -25.91
C ASN A 15 -3.07 20.73 -24.76
N PRO A 16 -2.49 20.67 -23.55
CA PRO A 16 -3.08 21.35 -22.39
C PRO A 16 -3.01 22.88 -22.53
N GLU A 17 -2.16 23.41 -23.41
CA GLU A 17 -2.11 24.83 -23.77
C GLU A 17 -3.35 25.32 -24.55
N GLU A 18 -4.06 24.41 -25.24
CA GLU A 18 -5.27 24.73 -26.03
C GLU A 18 -6.55 24.75 -25.20
N GLN A 19 -6.49 24.31 -23.94
CA GLN A 19 -7.62 24.35 -23.03
C GLN A 19 -8.02 25.80 -22.70
N LYS A 20 -9.33 26.08 -22.70
CA LYS A 20 -9.89 27.38 -22.29
C LYS A 20 -9.76 27.57 -20.78
N VAL A 21 -9.26 28.73 -20.37
CA VAL A 21 -9.18 29.10 -18.96
C VAL A 21 -10.59 29.25 -18.40
N SER A 22 -10.89 28.52 -17.32
CA SER A 22 -12.19 28.57 -16.65
C SER A 22 -12.43 29.90 -15.93
N ARG A 23 -13.66 30.14 -15.46
CA ARG A 23 -13.95 31.32 -14.64
C ARG A 23 -13.22 31.28 -13.29
N LEU A 24 -13.10 30.10 -12.69
CA LEU A 24 -12.42 29.89 -11.41
C LEU A 24 -10.90 30.00 -11.58
N GLN A 25 -10.34 29.34 -12.60
CA GLN A 25 -8.92 29.47 -12.98
C GLN A 25 -8.53 30.92 -13.24
N ALA A 26 -9.37 31.70 -13.93
CA ALA A 26 -9.12 33.13 -14.16
C ALA A 26 -9.12 33.95 -12.86
N GLN A 27 -9.96 33.60 -11.87
CA GLN A 27 -9.97 34.23 -10.55
C GLN A 27 -8.71 33.87 -9.72
N ARG A 28 -8.27 32.61 -9.78
CA ARG A 28 -7.07 32.13 -9.08
C ARG A 28 -5.79 32.73 -9.67
N LEU A 29 -5.64 32.70 -11.00
CA LEU A 29 -4.52 33.34 -11.69
C LEU A 29 -4.50 34.86 -11.45
N SER A 30 -5.66 35.52 -11.41
CA SER A 30 -5.79 36.93 -11.02
C SER A 30 -5.26 37.18 -9.60
N HIS A 31 -5.64 36.35 -8.62
CA HIS A 31 -5.17 36.52 -7.24
C HIS A 31 -3.68 36.16 -7.05
N LEU A 32 -3.14 35.20 -7.82
CA LEU A 32 -1.71 34.86 -7.79
C LEU A 32 -0.82 35.94 -8.42
N SER A 33 -1.31 36.61 -9.48
CA SER A 33 -0.51 37.53 -10.30
C SER A 33 -0.81 39.03 -10.13
N GLY A 34 -1.97 39.39 -9.56
CA GLY A 34 -2.44 40.77 -9.46
C GLY A 34 -3.03 41.36 -10.76
N VAL A 35 -3.21 40.56 -11.81
CA VAL A 35 -3.89 40.97 -13.06
C VAL A 35 -5.41 40.94 -12.90
N ASP A 36 -6.16 41.88 -13.50
CA ASP A 36 -7.65 41.87 -13.46
C ASP A 36 -8.19 40.64 -14.20
N VAL A 37 -9.13 39.91 -13.57
CA VAL A 37 -9.86 38.76 -14.16
C VAL A 37 -10.39 39.06 -15.57
N LYS A 38 -10.75 40.32 -15.87
CA LYS A 38 -11.24 40.73 -17.19
C LYS A 38 -10.20 40.62 -18.31
N ASP A 39 -8.90 40.68 -17.97
CA ASP A 39 -7.78 40.53 -18.91
C ASP A 39 -7.46 39.04 -19.18
N ILE A 40 -7.93 38.12 -18.34
CA ILE A 40 -7.63 36.69 -18.40
C ILE A 40 -8.74 35.97 -19.18
N LYS A 41 -8.55 35.83 -20.50
CA LYS A 41 -9.52 35.20 -21.41
C LYS A 41 -8.83 34.45 -22.55
N GLY A 42 -9.43 33.34 -22.97
CA GLY A 42 -8.95 32.53 -24.09
C GLY A 42 -8.45 31.17 -23.63
N THR A 43 -7.55 30.57 -24.42
CA THR A 43 -6.82 29.37 -24.02
C THR A 43 -5.63 29.68 -23.10
N ILE A 44 -5.10 28.69 -22.40
CA ILE A 44 -3.89 28.87 -21.57
C ILE A 44 -2.74 29.44 -22.42
N ALA A 45 -2.54 28.98 -23.66
CA ALA A 45 -1.57 29.56 -24.60
C ALA A 45 -1.79 31.06 -24.86
N GLN A 46 -3.04 31.47 -25.09
CA GLN A 46 -3.38 32.86 -25.42
C GLN A 46 -3.21 33.78 -24.21
N VAL A 47 -3.56 33.30 -23.02
CA VAL A 47 -3.34 34.02 -21.76
C VAL A 47 -1.84 34.10 -21.45
N ALA A 48 -1.09 33.01 -21.64
CA ALA A 48 0.37 33.00 -21.47
C ALA A 48 1.06 34.00 -22.41
N ASP A 49 0.77 33.96 -23.72
CA ASP A 49 1.43 34.85 -24.69
C ASP A 49 1.11 36.34 -24.47
N SER A 50 -0.15 36.65 -24.10
CA SER A 50 -0.59 38.02 -23.84
C SER A 50 -0.13 38.57 -22.48
N LEU A 51 0.11 37.72 -21.48
CA LEU A 51 0.47 38.12 -20.11
C LEU A 51 1.89 37.73 -19.67
N LYS A 52 2.72 37.10 -20.51
CA LYS A 52 4.12 36.68 -20.21
C LYS A 52 5.07 37.75 -19.66
N TRP A 53 4.75 39.03 -19.87
CA TRP A 53 5.54 40.17 -19.34
C TRP A 53 4.89 40.83 -18.10
N ARG A 54 3.70 40.38 -17.69
CA ARG A 54 2.92 40.85 -16.53
C ARG A 54 2.81 39.80 -15.42
N ILE A 55 2.96 38.52 -15.75
CA ILE A 55 2.81 37.35 -14.88
C ILE A 55 4.10 36.53 -14.96
N ASP A 56 4.47 35.89 -13.86
CA ASP A 56 5.57 34.92 -13.82
C ASP A 56 5.33 33.79 -14.85
N PRO A 57 6.21 33.59 -15.85
CA PRO A 57 6.07 32.52 -16.83
C PRO A 57 6.00 31.12 -16.22
N GLU A 58 6.55 30.88 -15.03
CA GLU A 58 6.49 29.58 -14.37
C GLU A 58 5.05 29.15 -14.03
N LEU A 59 4.13 30.10 -13.83
CA LEU A 59 2.71 29.80 -13.54
C LEU A 59 1.99 29.15 -14.72
N PHE A 60 2.43 29.40 -15.96
CA PHE A 60 1.85 28.81 -17.17
C PHE A 60 2.45 27.44 -17.54
N LEU A 61 3.40 26.93 -16.75
CA LEU A 61 3.91 25.56 -16.90
C LEU A 61 2.87 24.54 -16.41
N PHE A 62 3.06 23.28 -16.79
CA PHE A 62 2.22 22.17 -16.35
C PHE A 62 3.02 21.18 -15.51
N ARG A 63 2.34 20.55 -14.54
CA ARG A 63 2.89 19.42 -13.77
C ARG A 63 2.20 18.14 -14.19
N LYS A 64 2.99 17.12 -14.52
CA LYS A 64 2.48 15.78 -14.82
C LYS A 64 2.12 15.09 -13.50
N VAL A 65 0.90 14.56 -13.41
CA VAL A 65 0.48 13.62 -12.36
C VAL A 65 0.11 12.32 -13.05
N CYS A 66 0.60 11.19 -12.52
CA CYS A 66 0.26 9.87 -13.01
C CYS A 66 -0.40 9.05 -11.90
N GLY A 67 -1.08 7.98 -12.29
CA GLY A 67 -1.81 7.13 -11.38
C GLY A 67 -2.39 5.92 -12.07
N LYS A 68 -3.15 5.13 -11.31
CA LYS A 68 -3.79 3.90 -11.75
C LYS A 68 -5.18 3.77 -11.15
N VAL A 69 -6.15 3.38 -11.97
CA VAL A 69 -7.50 2.99 -11.51
C VAL A 69 -7.53 1.49 -11.35
N VAL A 70 -7.92 1.01 -10.16
CA VAL A 70 -7.99 -0.41 -9.81
C VAL A 70 -9.32 -0.75 -9.14
N LYS A 71 -9.80 -1.97 -9.37
CA LYS A 71 -10.91 -2.59 -8.67
C LYS A 71 -10.34 -3.67 -7.74
N LYS A 72 -10.67 -3.60 -6.46
CA LYS A 72 -10.21 -4.59 -5.48
C LYS A 72 -11.21 -5.74 -5.40
N ASP A 73 -10.74 -6.97 -5.60
CA ASP A 73 -11.52 -8.18 -5.33
C ASP A 73 -11.72 -8.33 -3.81
N PRO A 74 -12.97 -8.43 -3.30
CA PRO A 74 -13.23 -8.54 -1.87
C PRO A 74 -12.81 -9.89 -1.25
N ASP A 75 -12.74 -10.96 -2.03
CA ASP A 75 -12.45 -12.33 -1.54
C ASP A 75 -10.94 -12.60 -1.52
N THR A 76 -10.22 -12.20 -2.57
CA THR A 76 -8.76 -12.41 -2.67
C THR A 76 -7.94 -11.21 -2.19
N GLY A 77 -8.51 -10.01 -2.19
CA GLY A 77 -7.82 -8.74 -1.88
C GLY A 77 -6.96 -8.19 -3.03
N ILE A 78 -6.95 -8.85 -4.19
CA ILE A 78 -6.15 -8.54 -5.38
C ILE A 78 -6.69 -7.29 -6.11
N GLU A 79 -5.81 -6.51 -6.77
CA GLU A 79 -6.13 -5.20 -7.36
C GLU A 79 -6.06 -5.22 -8.90
N TYR A 80 -7.22 -5.48 -9.51
CA TYR A 80 -7.39 -5.60 -10.95
C TYR A 80 -7.43 -4.21 -11.62
N PRO A 81 -6.72 -3.96 -12.73
CA PRO A 81 -6.80 -2.69 -13.44
C PRO A 81 -8.18 -2.43 -14.06
N VAL A 82 -8.59 -1.16 -14.12
CA VAL A 82 -9.82 -0.71 -14.79
C VAL A 82 -9.44 0.07 -16.06
N PRO A 83 -9.51 -0.56 -17.25
CA PRO A 83 -9.05 0.06 -18.49
C PRO A 83 -10.10 0.97 -19.12
N PHE A 84 -9.62 1.92 -19.95
CA PHE A 84 -10.40 2.87 -20.73
C PHE A 84 -11.46 3.65 -19.94
N ALA A 85 -11.28 3.79 -18.62
CA ALA A 85 -12.11 4.59 -17.75
C ALA A 85 -11.73 6.07 -17.88
N THR A 86 -12.72 6.94 -17.93
CA THR A 86 -12.53 8.39 -18.09
C THR A 86 -12.27 9.02 -16.71
N VAL A 87 -11.03 9.45 -16.50
CA VAL A 87 -10.57 10.17 -15.30
C VAL A 87 -10.75 11.67 -15.53
N HIS A 88 -11.65 12.27 -14.75
CA HIS A 88 -11.87 13.70 -14.67
C HIS A 88 -11.05 14.26 -13.50
N VAL A 89 -10.17 15.21 -13.78
CA VAL A 89 -9.50 16.02 -12.78
C VAL A 89 -10.38 17.21 -12.48
N GLU A 90 -10.87 17.29 -11.24
CA GLU A 90 -11.79 18.31 -10.78
C GLU A 90 -11.10 19.25 -9.81
N ASP A 91 -11.15 20.54 -10.13
CA ASP A 91 -10.88 21.60 -9.18
C ASP A 91 -12.06 21.71 -8.20
N THR A 92 -11.79 21.53 -6.92
CA THR A 92 -12.82 21.33 -5.89
C THR A 92 -12.61 22.31 -4.73
N ASP A 93 -13.60 23.16 -4.50
CA ASP A 93 -13.68 24.08 -3.36
C ASP A 93 -14.81 23.63 -2.43
N CYS A 94 -14.51 23.27 -1.18
CA CYS A 94 -15.48 22.81 -0.18
C CYS A 94 -15.41 23.58 1.14
N ASP A 95 -16.55 23.73 1.81
CA ASP A 95 -16.55 23.92 3.27
C ASP A 95 -16.27 22.55 3.93
N LEU A 96 -15.51 22.51 5.01
CA LEU A 96 -15.26 21.29 5.79
C LEU A 96 -15.68 21.49 7.25
N ILE A 97 -16.47 20.56 7.78
CA ILE A 97 -16.59 20.37 9.22
C ILE A 97 -15.48 19.40 9.63
N THR A 98 -14.64 19.76 10.59
CA THR A 98 -13.52 18.93 11.03
C THR A 98 -13.67 18.51 12.47
N TYR A 99 -13.44 17.23 12.75
CA TYR A 99 -13.43 16.62 14.08
C TYR A 99 -11.99 16.32 14.53
N PHE A 100 -11.63 16.83 15.70
CA PHE A 100 -10.32 16.68 16.34
C PHE A 100 -10.49 15.98 17.71
N PRO A 101 -10.54 14.62 17.76
CA PRO A 101 -10.68 13.90 19.01
C PRO A 101 -9.39 13.91 19.83
N ILE A 102 -9.54 14.16 21.13
CA ILE A 102 -8.45 14.14 22.10
C ILE A 102 -7.87 12.71 22.19
N GLY A 103 -6.53 12.60 22.18
CA GLY A 103 -5.82 11.32 22.32
C GLY A 103 -5.57 10.54 21.02
N TRP A 104 -5.96 11.08 19.86
CA TRP A 104 -5.67 10.49 18.54
C TRP A 104 -4.78 11.41 17.72
N GLN A 105 -3.91 10.84 16.88
CA GLN A 105 -2.99 11.58 16.01
C GLN A 105 -3.65 12.12 14.73
N TRP A 106 -4.96 11.90 14.55
CA TRP A 106 -5.67 12.10 13.29
C TRP A 106 -6.88 13.02 13.44
N SER A 107 -7.24 13.71 12.36
CA SER A 107 -8.46 14.50 12.23
C SER A 107 -9.38 13.92 11.16
N TRP A 108 -10.70 14.08 11.34
CA TRP A 108 -11.70 13.63 10.37
C TRP A 108 -12.36 14.87 9.74
N HIS A 109 -12.34 14.95 8.42
CA HIS A 109 -12.93 16.05 7.66
C HIS A 109 -14.22 15.59 6.96
N PHE A 110 -15.29 16.34 7.15
CA PHE A 110 -16.62 16.10 6.60
C PHE A 110 -16.95 17.22 5.60
N PRO A 111 -16.87 16.96 4.28
CA PRO A 111 -17.13 17.97 3.27
C PRO A 111 -18.60 18.36 3.19
N ILE A 112 -18.86 19.66 3.08
CA ILE A 112 -20.17 20.29 2.90
C ILE A 112 -20.05 21.43 1.86
N ASN A 113 -21.15 21.81 1.22
CA ASN A 113 -21.22 22.94 0.27
C ASN A 113 -20.17 22.93 -0.87
N CYS A 114 -19.74 21.76 -1.33
CA CYS A 114 -18.71 21.63 -2.36
C CYS A 114 -19.15 22.17 -3.73
N LYS A 115 -18.21 22.81 -4.42
CA LYS A 115 -18.27 23.15 -5.84
C LYS A 115 -17.14 22.41 -6.55
N ARG A 116 -17.40 21.89 -7.74
CA ARG A 116 -16.41 21.18 -8.57
C ARG A 116 -16.46 21.71 -10.00
N GLU A 117 -15.30 21.90 -10.62
CA GLU A 117 -15.14 22.25 -12.03
C GLU A 117 -14.10 21.35 -12.68
N VAL A 118 -14.40 20.74 -13.83
CA VAL A 118 -13.46 19.85 -14.53
C VAL A 118 -12.36 20.69 -15.17
N ILE A 119 -11.12 20.47 -14.73
CA ILE A 119 -9.92 21.15 -15.23
C ILE A 119 -9.02 20.29 -16.10
N ALA A 120 -9.24 18.97 -16.17
CA ALA A 120 -8.66 18.11 -17.20
C ALA A 120 -9.46 16.80 -17.31
N THR A 121 -9.34 16.11 -18.44
CA THR A 121 -9.89 14.76 -18.64
C THR A 121 -8.87 13.90 -19.37
N VAL A 122 -8.70 12.65 -18.93
CA VAL A 122 -7.82 11.65 -19.55
C VAL A 122 -8.48 10.27 -19.43
N GLN A 123 -8.21 9.35 -20.35
CA GLN A 123 -8.66 7.96 -20.23
C GLN A 123 -7.51 7.07 -19.73
N THR A 124 -7.84 5.99 -19.00
CA THR A 124 -6.85 4.98 -18.64
C THR A 124 -6.46 4.11 -19.84
N ASP A 125 -5.21 3.63 -19.85
CA ASP A 125 -4.73 2.62 -20.80
C ASP A 125 -5.36 1.23 -20.52
N GLU A 126 -4.99 0.21 -21.32
CA GLU A 126 -5.47 -1.17 -21.13
C GLU A 126 -5.03 -1.81 -19.79
N CYS A 127 -4.09 -1.18 -19.09
CA CYS A 127 -3.56 -1.55 -17.78
C CYS A 127 -4.11 -0.65 -16.65
N GLY A 128 -5.09 0.20 -16.91
CA GLY A 128 -5.69 1.10 -15.93
C GLY A 128 -4.83 2.30 -15.52
N ASN A 129 -3.68 2.53 -16.15
CA ASN A 129 -2.82 3.67 -15.83
C ASN A 129 -3.30 4.93 -16.55
N PHE A 130 -3.11 6.10 -15.94
CA PHE A 130 -3.34 7.38 -16.57
C PHE A 130 -2.23 8.37 -16.22
N CYS A 131 -2.05 9.39 -17.06
CA CYS A 131 -1.18 10.52 -16.79
C CYS A 131 -1.80 11.81 -17.34
N VAL A 132 -1.91 12.84 -16.50
CA VAL A 132 -2.56 14.11 -16.81
C VAL A 132 -1.63 15.28 -16.53
N TRP A 133 -1.75 16.34 -17.32
CA TRP A 133 -1.01 17.59 -17.15
C TRP A 133 -1.90 18.64 -16.51
N ILE A 134 -1.54 19.10 -15.32
CA ILE A 134 -2.30 20.04 -14.51
C ILE A 134 -1.59 21.40 -14.53
N PRO A 135 -2.29 22.53 -14.75
CA PRO A 135 -1.68 23.85 -14.74
C PRO A 135 -1.02 24.16 -13.40
N ARG A 136 0.21 24.67 -13.42
CA ARG A 136 0.97 24.93 -12.20
C ARG A 136 0.33 26.02 -11.33
N PHE A 137 -0.35 27.00 -11.93
CA PHE A 137 -1.08 28.01 -11.16
C PHE A 137 -2.21 27.44 -10.28
N ASP A 138 -2.87 26.34 -10.68
CA ASP A 138 -3.91 25.71 -9.84
C ASP A 138 -3.28 24.98 -8.64
N ILE A 139 -2.12 24.35 -8.85
CA ILE A 139 -1.33 23.71 -7.78
C ILE A 139 -0.78 24.77 -6.82
N ASP A 140 -0.19 25.85 -7.35
CA ASP A 140 0.39 26.93 -6.55
C ASP A 140 -0.71 27.72 -5.80
N TRP A 141 -1.95 27.76 -6.30
CA TRP A 141 -3.12 28.25 -5.56
C TRP A 141 -3.40 27.41 -4.30
N VAL A 142 -3.53 26.09 -4.45
CA VAL A 142 -3.74 25.17 -3.32
C VAL A 142 -2.59 25.28 -2.31
N LEU A 143 -1.34 25.30 -2.79
CA LEU A 143 -0.16 25.45 -1.93
C LEU A 143 -0.09 26.81 -1.23
N LYS A 144 -0.48 27.91 -1.89
CA LYS A 144 -0.56 29.24 -1.27
C LYS A 144 -1.60 29.27 -0.16
N TRP A 145 -2.82 28.79 -0.42
CA TRP A 145 -3.89 28.73 0.57
C TRP A 145 -3.48 27.93 1.83
N ARG A 146 -2.78 26.79 1.63
CA ARG A 146 -2.22 25.97 2.72
C ARG A 146 -1.10 26.73 3.46
N LYS A 147 -0.16 27.39 2.76
CA LYS A 147 0.97 28.13 3.36
C LYS A 147 0.58 29.38 4.13
N GLU A 148 -0.50 30.07 3.74
CA GLU A 148 -1.02 31.24 4.44
C GLU A 148 -1.57 30.92 5.85
N ARG A 149 -1.71 29.63 6.20
CA ARG A 149 -2.38 29.17 7.42
C ARG A 149 -1.50 28.17 8.17
N ILE A 150 -1.10 28.55 9.38
CA ILE A 150 0.06 28.02 10.14
C ILE A 150 0.06 26.48 10.35
N CYS A 151 -1.08 25.79 10.27
CA CYS A 151 -1.19 24.34 10.51
C CYS A 151 -1.81 23.52 9.35
N PHE A 152 -2.28 24.17 8.29
CA PHE A 152 -3.08 23.49 7.25
C PHE A 152 -2.32 22.53 6.32
N PRO A 153 -1.00 22.67 6.06
CA PRO A 153 -0.25 21.64 5.33
C PRO A 153 -0.24 20.26 6.01
N THR A 154 -0.39 20.22 7.34
CA THR A 154 -0.30 18.96 8.12
C THR A 154 -1.65 18.28 8.27
N ILE A 155 -2.73 19.00 8.60
CA ILE A 155 -4.03 18.37 8.88
C ILE A 155 -4.70 17.79 7.63
N PHE A 156 -4.45 18.37 6.44
CA PHE A 156 -4.99 17.88 5.17
C PHE A 156 -4.07 16.87 4.47
N ARG A 157 -3.10 16.28 5.18
CA ARG A 157 -2.25 15.20 4.64
C ARG A 157 -2.89 13.85 4.90
N ARG A 158 -3.30 13.15 3.84
CA ARG A 158 -3.74 11.75 3.95
C ARG A 158 -2.56 10.86 4.41
N PRO A 159 -2.72 10.02 5.46
CA PRO A 159 -1.66 9.12 5.91
C PRO A 159 -1.40 8.04 4.86
N SER A 160 -0.13 7.74 4.58
CA SER A 160 0.25 6.62 3.72
C SER A 160 0.62 5.38 4.56
N LEU A 161 0.77 4.21 3.91
CA LEU A 161 1.29 3.01 4.59
C LEU A 161 2.70 3.24 5.20
N GLY A 162 3.50 4.15 4.63
CA GLY A 162 4.78 4.59 5.19
C GLY A 162 4.67 5.55 6.39
N ASP A 163 3.52 6.20 6.58
CA ASP A 163 3.16 6.91 7.81
C ASP A 163 2.56 5.95 8.87
N LEU A 164 2.13 4.75 8.47
CA LEU A 164 1.65 3.65 9.36
C LEU A 164 2.76 2.67 9.78
N LEU A 165 3.82 2.53 8.99
CA LEU A 165 5.05 1.89 9.46
C LEU A 165 5.58 2.70 10.66
N PRO A 166 6.01 2.06 11.75
CA PRO A 166 6.59 2.78 12.86
C PRO A 166 7.89 3.45 12.40
N LYS A 167 7.80 4.76 12.09
CA LYS A 167 8.96 5.66 12.15
C LYS A 167 9.59 5.38 13.50
N ILE A 168 10.80 4.84 13.53
CA ILE A 168 11.57 4.70 14.77
C ILE A 168 11.64 6.12 15.33
N PRO A 169 10.94 6.42 16.44
CA PRO A 169 10.89 7.79 16.88
C PRO A 169 12.24 8.10 17.47
N ASP A 170 13.00 9.00 16.85
CA ASP A 170 14.08 9.68 17.57
C ASP A 170 13.49 10.75 18.51
N ASP A 171 12.23 11.17 18.27
CA ASP A 171 11.46 12.12 19.07
C ASP A 171 9.93 11.84 19.02
N ILE A 172 9.35 11.16 20.03
CA ILE A 172 7.90 11.19 20.35
C ILE A 172 7.71 11.82 21.74
N VAL A 173 7.21 13.05 21.74
CA VAL A 173 6.63 13.68 22.93
C VAL A 173 5.21 13.12 23.08
N ASP A 174 5.10 11.95 23.71
CA ASP A 174 3.80 11.46 24.16
C ASP A 174 3.30 12.31 25.32
N GLY A 175 2.07 12.82 25.19
CA GLY A 175 1.25 13.06 26.38
C GLY A 175 0.92 11.72 27.03
N PRO A 176 0.88 11.66 28.37
CA PRO A 176 -0.46 11.66 28.95
C PRO A 176 -0.55 12.59 30.17
N TRP A 177 -1.30 13.67 30.00
CA TRP A 177 -1.92 14.43 31.09
C TRP A 177 -3.07 13.58 31.68
N PRO A 178 -3.47 13.72 32.96
CA PRO A 178 -3.69 15.03 33.59
C PRO A 178 -3.50 15.12 35.12
N PRO A 179 -3.90 16.28 35.68
CA PRO A 179 -3.09 17.48 35.91
C PRO A 179 -2.12 17.23 37.09
N ILE A 180 -1.58 18.26 37.77
CA ILE A 180 -0.89 18.06 39.06
C ILE A 180 0.51 17.36 38.87
N PRO A 181 1.58 17.70 39.59
CA PRO A 181 2.05 19.05 39.91
C PRO A 181 3.50 19.31 39.33
N LEU A 182 4.08 20.53 39.47
CA LEU A 182 5.19 21.08 38.61
C LEU A 182 5.87 22.42 39.12
N PRO A 183 7.18 22.54 39.45
CA PRO A 183 7.85 23.78 39.92
C PRO A 183 9.13 24.12 39.11
N ASP A 184 10.29 24.41 39.74
CA ASP A 184 10.80 25.79 39.89
C ASP A 184 12.03 26.00 38.98
N PRO A 185 12.13 27.11 38.24
CA PRO A 185 13.27 27.36 37.36
C PRO A 185 14.43 28.06 38.09
N GLY A 186 15.16 27.28 38.88
CA GLY A 186 16.49 27.63 39.40
C GLY A 186 17.58 27.82 38.31
N PRO A 187 18.82 28.21 38.68
CA PRO A 187 19.77 28.85 37.76
C PRO A 187 20.51 27.89 36.83
N LEU A 188 19.93 27.57 35.67
CA LEU A 188 20.47 26.55 34.76
C LEU A 188 21.06 27.09 33.43
N LYS A 189 21.29 28.41 33.35
CA LYS A 189 22.31 28.97 32.43
C LYS A 189 23.76 28.58 32.81
N GLU A 190 23.98 27.88 33.93
CA GLU A 190 25.29 27.42 34.40
C GLU A 190 25.41 25.90 34.70
N ILE A 191 24.64 25.00 34.05
CA ILE A 191 24.87 23.54 34.18
C ILE A 191 26.26 23.08 33.68
N GLN A 192 26.97 23.90 32.90
CA GLN A 192 28.38 23.64 32.61
C GLN A 192 29.30 23.66 33.86
N ARG A 193 28.76 23.89 35.07
CA ARG A 193 29.51 23.91 36.35
C ARG A 193 28.86 23.21 37.55
N PHE A 194 27.77 22.46 37.40
CA PHE A 194 27.21 21.73 38.55
C PHE A 194 27.85 20.35 38.76
N ASN A 195 28.29 20.10 39.99
CA ASN A 195 28.71 18.78 40.46
C ASN A 195 27.49 17.83 40.47
N PRO A 196 27.59 16.57 39.99
CA PRO A 196 26.48 15.61 39.93
C PRO A 196 25.56 15.55 41.17
N SER A 197 26.10 15.73 42.37
CA SER A 197 25.34 15.71 43.63
C SER A 197 24.31 16.84 43.77
N VAL A 198 24.47 17.96 43.06
CA VAL A 198 23.50 19.07 43.07
C VAL A 198 22.33 18.79 42.12
N ILE A 199 22.60 18.12 41.00
CA ILE A 199 21.56 17.64 40.07
C ILE A 199 20.75 16.52 40.74
N GLU A 200 21.40 15.66 41.53
CA GLU A 200 20.76 14.63 42.35
C GLU A 200 19.85 15.21 43.45
N ALA A 201 20.18 16.38 44.02
CA ALA A 201 19.37 17.05 45.04
C ALA A 201 18.15 17.81 44.48
N ILE A 202 18.18 18.22 43.20
CA ILE A 202 17.09 18.94 42.54
C ILE A 202 16.19 18.00 41.71
N ALA A 203 16.74 16.93 41.13
CA ALA A 203 16.07 16.05 40.18
C ALA A 203 16.30 14.54 40.42
N GLY A 204 16.89 14.15 41.56
CA GLY A 204 16.96 12.77 42.01
C GLY A 204 18.03 11.88 41.34
N ASN A 205 18.10 10.65 41.82
CA ASN A 205 19.18 9.69 41.56
C ASN A 205 19.32 9.23 40.09
N ALA A 206 18.28 9.45 39.26
CA ALA A 206 18.29 9.11 37.84
C ALA A 206 18.97 10.20 37.00
N ALA A 207 18.73 11.48 37.31
CA ALA A 207 19.32 12.62 36.60
C ALA A 207 20.85 12.66 36.72
N GLY A 208 21.38 12.30 37.91
CA GLY A 208 22.83 12.20 38.14
C GLY A 208 23.54 11.17 37.23
N ARG A 209 22.86 10.08 36.85
CA ARG A 209 23.43 9.01 36.00
C ARG A 209 23.39 9.34 34.51
N LEU A 210 22.40 10.15 34.08
CA LEU A 210 22.32 10.63 32.71
C LEU A 210 23.47 11.61 32.41
N ALA A 211 23.82 12.46 33.37
CA ALA A 211 24.95 13.38 33.27
C ALA A 211 26.31 12.65 33.10
N THR A 212 26.53 11.54 33.82
CA THR A 212 27.75 10.73 33.67
C THR A 212 27.87 10.16 32.25
N LYS A 213 26.76 9.60 31.74
CA LYS A 213 26.72 8.92 30.43
C LYS A 213 26.93 9.85 29.24
N ILE A 214 26.57 11.13 29.38
CA ILE A 214 26.85 12.17 28.38
C ILE A 214 28.33 12.59 28.41
N ASN A 215 28.98 12.55 29.57
CA ASN A 215 30.39 12.87 29.72
C ASN A 215 31.27 11.78 29.08
N ASP A 216 30.95 10.49 29.30
CA ASP A 216 31.66 9.34 28.71
C ASP A 216 31.64 9.37 27.16
N LEU A 217 30.55 9.85 26.56
CA LEU A 217 30.40 9.99 25.10
C LEU A 217 31.22 11.15 24.50
N GLN A 218 31.72 12.09 25.31
CA GLN A 218 32.60 13.16 24.82
C GLN A 218 34.08 12.74 24.75
N GLU A 219 34.51 11.77 25.55
CA GLU A 219 35.89 11.29 25.58
C GLU A 219 36.25 10.36 24.41
N SER A 220 35.26 9.70 23.78
CA SER A 220 35.48 8.75 22.67
C SER A 220 35.75 9.37 21.29
N LYS A 221 36.42 10.54 21.23
CA LYS A 221 36.74 11.24 19.98
C LYS A 221 38.04 10.72 19.34
N ALA A 222 37.92 9.86 18.33
CA ALA A 222 39.00 9.55 17.38
C ALA A 222 38.82 10.32 16.07
N LEU A 223 39.92 10.83 15.49
CA LEU A 223 39.89 11.61 14.24
C LEU A 223 39.50 10.70 13.06
N GLY A 224 38.38 11.01 12.38
CA GLY A 224 38.01 10.41 11.09
C GLY A 224 36.75 9.52 11.05
N ALA A 225 36.01 9.35 12.15
CA ALA A 225 34.77 8.58 12.15
C ALA A 225 33.51 9.45 11.89
N ASN A 226 32.74 9.12 10.85
CA ASN A 226 31.42 9.71 10.60
C ASN A 226 30.36 9.07 11.51
N ASN A 227 29.99 9.76 12.59
CA ASN A 227 28.85 9.39 13.45
C ASN A 227 27.91 10.58 13.61
N SER A 228 26.74 10.53 12.96
CA SER A 228 25.62 11.44 13.19
C SER A 228 24.31 10.72 12.93
N LEU A 229 23.68 10.18 13.99
CA LEU A 229 22.27 9.74 14.13
C LEU A 229 22.12 8.88 15.41
N ALA A 230 22.51 9.44 16.56
CA ALA A 230 22.43 8.77 17.87
C ALA A 230 22.20 9.76 19.03
N SER A 231 21.60 10.93 18.74
CA SER A 231 21.61 12.09 19.63
C SER A 231 20.23 12.52 20.17
N ASN A 232 19.11 12.05 19.62
CA ASN A 232 17.80 12.64 19.91
C ASN A 232 17.06 11.97 21.09
N ARG A 233 17.13 10.63 21.22
CA ARG A 233 16.39 9.86 22.24
C ARG A 233 16.68 10.14 23.72
N ALA A 234 17.64 11.00 24.06
CA ALA A 234 17.94 11.34 25.47
C ALA A 234 17.13 12.53 26.03
N ILE A 235 16.31 13.19 25.20
CA ILE A 235 15.77 14.54 25.49
C ILE A 235 14.32 14.52 26.00
N GLN A 236 13.63 13.37 25.98
CA GLN A 236 12.17 13.32 26.03
C GLN A 236 11.57 12.67 27.29
N THR A 237 11.78 13.30 28.45
CA THR A 237 11.06 13.00 29.70
C THR A 237 10.62 14.28 30.41
N ARG A 238 9.52 14.22 31.19
CA ARG A 238 8.99 15.37 31.95
C ARG A 238 10.01 15.89 32.97
N ALA A 239 10.08 17.21 33.09
CA ALA A 239 11.12 17.90 33.86
C ALA A 239 10.84 18.10 35.36
N PHE A 240 9.63 17.78 35.88
CA PHE A 240 9.11 18.47 37.07
C PHE A 240 8.07 17.69 37.92
N GLU A 241 8.02 18.08 39.23
CA GLU A 241 7.38 17.48 40.45
C GLU A 241 6.15 18.15 41.17
N HIS A 242 6.21 19.36 41.78
CA HIS A 242 5.16 19.96 42.68
C HIS A 242 4.74 21.43 42.30
N GLU A 243 3.49 21.90 42.41
CA GLU A 243 2.84 22.85 41.44
C GLU A 243 3.13 24.37 41.50
N MET A 244 3.05 25.05 40.32
CA MET A 244 3.43 26.46 40.17
C MET A 244 2.24 27.43 39.96
N GLN A 245 2.19 28.47 40.79
CA GLN A 245 1.24 29.56 40.64
C GLN A 245 1.66 30.51 39.50
N PRO A 246 0.72 31.03 38.68
CA PRO A 246 1.03 31.98 37.62
C PRO A 246 1.39 33.36 38.20
N PRO A 247 2.34 34.08 37.59
CA PRO A 247 2.62 35.47 37.95
C PRO A 247 1.47 36.36 37.45
N LEU A 248 0.55 36.74 38.35
CA LEU A 248 -0.55 37.64 38.04
C LEU A 248 -0.09 39.11 37.97
N PRO A 249 -0.83 40.01 37.27
CA PRO A 249 -0.57 41.44 37.31
C PRO A 249 -0.62 42.00 38.73
N ARG A 250 0.20 43.02 39.02
CA ARG A 250 0.37 43.58 40.38
C ARG A 250 -0.94 44.16 40.92
N GLU A 251 -1.75 44.71 40.03
CA GLU A 251 -3.08 45.27 40.29
C GLU A 251 -4.06 44.21 40.80
N PHE A 252 -3.92 42.95 40.36
CA PHE A 252 -4.75 41.84 40.85
C PHE A 252 -4.30 41.39 42.23
N HIS A 253 -3.00 41.44 42.54
CA HIS A 253 -2.48 41.16 43.88
C HIS A 253 -2.94 42.20 44.91
N ASP A 254 -2.98 43.49 44.57
CA ASP A 254 -3.48 44.54 45.47
C ASP A 254 -4.99 44.35 45.76
N VAL A 255 -5.78 44.04 44.72
CA VAL A 255 -7.23 43.78 44.83
C VAL A 255 -7.54 42.49 45.61
N LEU A 256 -6.78 41.42 45.42
CA LEU A 256 -6.97 40.14 46.13
C LEU A 256 -6.42 40.15 47.57
N SER A 257 -5.42 40.99 47.88
CA SER A 257 -4.88 41.17 49.24
C SER A 257 -5.69 42.15 50.11
N GLY A 258 -6.70 42.82 49.52
CA GLY A 258 -7.65 43.66 50.24
C GLY A 258 -7.16 45.06 50.59
N GLN A 259 -6.04 45.52 50.03
CA GLN A 259 -5.57 46.89 50.20
C GLN A 259 -6.14 47.80 49.10
N ASN A 260 -6.73 48.94 49.50
CA ASN A 260 -7.36 49.95 48.64
C ASN A 260 -8.70 49.57 47.96
N LEU A 261 -9.72 49.35 48.78
CA LEU A 261 -11.13 49.41 48.38
C LEU A 261 -11.52 50.77 47.77
N VAL A 262 -11.70 50.82 46.44
CA VAL A 262 -12.66 51.75 45.79
C VAL A 262 -13.55 51.01 44.79
N ALA A 263 -14.03 49.83 45.18
CA ALA A 263 -15.22 49.26 44.55
C ALA A 263 -16.44 50.09 44.97
N SER A 264 -17.28 50.48 44.00
CA SER A 264 -18.59 51.09 44.29
C SER A 264 -19.37 50.16 45.23
N LYS A 265 -19.98 50.74 46.29
CA LYS A 265 -20.58 49.99 47.41
C LYS A 265 -21.61 48.95 46.95
N LYS A 266 -21.15 47.72 46.66
CA LYS A 266 -21.83 46.40 46.56
C LYS A 266 -21.18 45.39 45.60
N ALA A 267 -20.07 45.71 44.90
CA ALA A 267 -19.33 44.72 44.08
C ALA A 267 -18.13 44.10 44.83
N SER A 268 -17.86 42.82 44.57
CA SER A 268 -16.75 42.04 45.13
C SER A 268 -15.43 42.23 44.36
N PRO A 269 -14.26 41.89 44.97
CA PRO A 269 -12.95 42.01 44.32
C PRO A 269 -12.84 41.24 42.98
N VAL A 270 -13.48 40.07 42.90
CA VAL A 270 -13.47 39.22 41.70
C VAL A 270 -14.32 39.82 40.58
N GLU A 271 -15.44 40.49 40.89
CA GLU A 271 -16.28 41.18 39.89
C GLU A 271 -15.58 42.41 39.28
N ALA A 272 -14.71 43.08 40.04
CA ALA A 272 -13.86 44.15 39.52
C ALA A 272 -12.81 43.61 38.51
N ILE A 273 -12.19 42.47 38.81
CA ILE A 273 -11.23 41.79 37.92
C ILE A 273 -11.92 41.31 36.63
N ARG A 274 -13.12 40.70 36.74
CA ARG A 274 -13.94 40.32 35.57
C ARG A 274 -14.27 41.52 34.69
N SER A 275 -14.73 42.62 35.29
CA SER A 275 -15.09 43.84 34.55
C SER A 275 -13.91 44.47 33.80
N TYR A 276 -12.68 44.32 34.32
CA TYR A 276 -11.46 44.73 33.63
C TYR A 276 -11.15 43.85 32.42
N ILE A 277 -11.18 42.52 32.59
CA ILE A 277 -10.85 41.54 31.53
C ILE A 277 -11.87 41.59 30.39
N ALA A 278 -13.17 41.69 30.70
CA ALA A 278 -14.23 41.80 29.71
C ALA A 278 -14.03 42.99 28.77
N ARG A 279 -13.61 44.14 29.32
CA ARG A 279 -13.33 45.37 28.56
C ARG A 279 -12.07 45.25 27.69
N GLU A 280 -11.04 44.54 28.15
CA GLU A 280 -9.79 44.36 27.39
C GLU A 280 -9.94 43.35 26.24
N LEU A 281 -10.90 42.42 26.35
CA LEU A 281 -11.21 41.42 25.34
C LEU A 281 -12.44 41.77 24.47
N ASP A 282 -13.09 42.92 24.72
CA ASP A 282 -14.31 43.40 24.06
C ASP A 282 -15.49 42.40 24.09
N ILE A 283 -15.75 41.81 25.26
CA ILE A 283 -16.84 40.85 25.55
C ILE A 283 -17.74 41.32 26.71
N ASP A 284 -18.97 40.79 26.84
CA ASP A 284 -19.86 41.11 27.97
C ASP A 284 -19.35 40.44 29.26
N VAL A 285 -19.33 41.19 30.37
CA VAL A 285 -18.95 40.71 31.72
C VAL A 285 -19.73 39.45 32.14
N LYS A 286 -20.96 39.28 31.66
CA LYS A 286 -21.79 38.09 31.93
C LYS A 286 -21.23 36.81 31.33
N GLU A 287 -20.48 36.89 30.24
CA GLU A 287 -19.89 35.71 29.59
C GLU A 287 -18.71 35.14 30.39
N ILE A 288 -18.11 35.93 31.27
CA ILE A 288 -17.01 35.52 32.17
C ILE A 288 -17.40 35.57 33.65
N ILE A 289 -18.70 35.43 33.96
CA ILE A 289 -19.23 35.56 35.32
C ILE A 289 -18.79 34.44 36.28
N GLU A 290 -18.17 33.38 35.78
CA GLU A 290 -17.57 32.30 36.58
C GLU A 290 -16.04 32.43 36.75
N PHE A 291 -15.37 33.34 36.01
CA PHE A 291 -13.91 33.48 36.02
C PHE A 291 -13.37 33.79 37.43
N ASP A 292 -12.45 32.99 37.95
CA ASP A 292 -11.83 33.19 39.27
C ASP A 292 -10.30 33.11 39.14
N PRO A 293 -9.56 34.22 39.37
CA PRO A 293 -8.10 34.26 39.19
C PRO A 293 -7.33 33.40 40.22
N SER A 294 -8.00 32.88 41.25
CA SER A 294 -7.39 31.94 42.21
C SER A 294 -7.38 30.48 41.74
N ARG A 295 -8.04 30.18 40.60
CA ARG A 295 -8.14 28.83 40.01
C ARG A 295 -7.48 28.81 38.63
N PHE A 296 -6.25 28.30 38.57
CA PHE A 296 -5.38 28.31 37.38
C PHE A 296 -4.75 26.94 37.12
N ILE A 297 -4.21 26.75 35.91
CA ILE A 297 -3.46 25.55 35.49
C ILE A 297 -2.29 26.00 34.58
N GLY A 298 -1.07 25.52 34.82
CA GLY A 298 0.15 25.87 34.06
C GLY A 298 1.44 25.58 34.85
N PRO A 299 2.64 25.98 34.37
CA PRO A 299 2.94 26.69 33.13
C PRO A 299 3.21 25.75 31.92
N PHE A 300 3.00 26.26 30.71
CA PHE A 300 3.25 25.56 29.43
C PHE A 300 4.31 26.28 28.58
N TYR A 301 4.96 25.57 27.65
CA TYR A 301 5.94 26.15 26.71
C TYR A 301 5.29 27.14 25.73
N ARG A 302 5.98 28.24 25.41
CA ARG A 302 5.49 29.26 24.48
C ARG A 302 5.86 29.00 23.02
N CYS A 303 5.18 28.02 22.43
CA CYS A 303 4.75 27.98 21.03
C CYS A 303 3.45 27.17 21.06
N PHE A 304 2.34 27.85 21.35
CA PHE A 304 1.18 27.22 22.00
C PHE A 304 0.38 26.28 21.10
N ASP A 305 -0.15 25.23 21.72
CA ASP A 305 -1.29 24.47 21.24
C ASP A 305 -2.45 25.41 20.93
N ILE A 306 -2.94 25.38 19.70
CA ILE A 306 -4.29 25.86 19.44
C ILE A 306 -5.22 24.79 20.02
N TYR A 307 -6.00 25.14 21.04
CA TYR A 307 -7.22 24.40 21.37
C TYR A 307 -8.17 24.53 20.18
N LEU A 308 -7.98 23.71 19.16
CA LEU A 308 -8.98 23.52 18.13
C LEU A 308 -10.20 22.95 18.86
N PRO A 309 -11.37 23.61 18.77
CA PRO A 309 -12.58 23.00 19.30
C PRO A 309 -12.74 21.63 18.64
N THR A 310 -13.19 20.64 19.41
CA THR A 310 -13.36 19.26 18.94
C THR A 310 -14.13 19.18 17.63
N TRP A 311 -14.97 20.18 17.33
CA TRP A 311 -15.56 20.44 16.03
C TRP A 311 -15.22 21.86 15.54
N GLN A 312 -14.67 22.00 14.33
CA GLN A 312 -14.39 23.29 13.68
C GLN A 312 -14.96 23.33 12.25
N LYS A 313 -15.55 24.46 11.83
CA LYS A 313 -15.82 24.72 10.40
C LYS A 313 -14.63 25.44 9.77
N ILE A 314 -14.14 24.92 8.65
CA ILE A 314 -13.13 25.53 7.79
C ILE A 314 -13.83 25.82 6.45
N ASN A 315 -13.80 27.07 5.99
CA ASN A 315 -14.51 27.47 4.76
C ASN A 315 -13.56 27.51 3.56
N ASP A 316 -14.14 27.35 2.37
CA ASP A 316 -13.47 27.53 1.06
C ASP A 316 -12.07 26.87 1.01
N VAL A 317 -12.04 25.55 1.26
CA VAL A 317 -10.84 24.71 1.19
C VAL A 317 -10.65 24.23 -0.25
N PRO A 318 -9.59 24.67 -0.96
CA PRO A 318 -9.30 24.26 -2.31
C PRO A 318 -8.50 22.96 -2.34
N ASP A 319 -8.85 22.08 -3.26
CA ASP A 319 -8.07 20.90 -3.61
C ASP A 319 -8.29 20.50 -5.07
N ILE A 320 -7.41 19.65 -5.60
CA ILE A 320 -7.55 19.08 -6.94
C ILE A 320 -7.79 17.58 -6.77
N THR A 321 -8.99 17.15 -7.15
CA THR A 321 -9.56 15.84 -6.84
C THR A 321 -9.81 15.03 -8.10
N PHE A 322 -9.97 13.71 -7.97
CA PHE A 322 -10.32 12.84 -9.10
C PHE A 322 -11.75 12.32 -9.01
N ARG A 323 -12.43 12.29 -10.16
CA ARG A 323 -13.65 11.54 -10.40
C ARG A 323 -13.39 10.60 -11.58
N VAL A 324 -13.77 9.33 -11.46
CA VAL A 324 -13.63 8.37 -12.56
C VAL A 324 -15.00 7.87 -12.97
N THR A 325 -15.23 7.85 -14.28
CA THR A 325 -16.43 7.32 -14.91
C THR A 325 -16.08 6.22 -15.91
N GLN A 326 -16.98 5.27 -16.11
CA GLN A 326 -16.86 4.19 -17.09
C GLN A 326 -18.27 3.78 -17.48
N ASP A 327 -18.56 3.66 -18.76
CA ASP A 327 -19.77 3.03 -19.29
C ASP A 327 -19.71 1.53 -18.94
N VAL A 328 -20.47 1.07 -17.93
CA VAL A 328 -20.34 -0.30 -17.38
C VAL A 328 -21.31 -1.31 -17.98
N ASP A 329 -22.39 -0.88 -18.62
CA ASP A 329 -23.36 -1.76 -19.28
C ASP A 329 -23.39 -1.60 -20.82
N GLY A 330 -22.75 -0.54 -21.32
CA GLY A 330 -22.52 -0.29 -22.72
C GLY A 330 -23.66 0.46 -23.43
N ASP A 331 -24.56 1.13 -22.69
CA ASP A 331 -25.63 1.93 -23.29
C ASP A 331 -25.16 3.27 -23.91
N GLY A 332 -23.96 3.71 -23.54
CA GLY A 332 -23.28 4.91 -24.04
C GLY A 332 -23.26 6.10 -23.08
N ASP A 333 -23.94 6.03 -21.95
CA ASP A 333 -23.73 6.93 -20.80
C ASP A 333 -22.59 6.36 -19.90
N GLU A 334 -21.84 7.21 -19.19
CA GLU A 334 -20.75 6.73 -18.29
C GLU A 334 -21.16 6.77 -16.81
N GLU A 335 -21.16 5.61 -16.14
CA GLU A 335 -21.43 5.52 -14.69
C GLU A 335 -20.29 6.10 -13.85
N LEU A 336 -20.66 6.65 -12.69
CA LEU A 336 -19.74 7.08 -11.65
C LEU A 336 -19.12 5.90 -10.91
N ILE A 337 -17.91 5.50 -11.30
CA ILE A 337 -17.19 4.39 -10.65
C ILE A 337 -16.29 4.81 -9.48
N TYR A 338 -15.88 6.09 -9.39
CA TYR A 338 -15.11 6.65 -8.27
C TYR A 338 -15.35 8.17 -8.09
N SER A 339 -15.45 8.67 -6.85
CA SER A 339 -15.75 10.10 -6.59
C SER A 339 -15.20 10.73 -5.30
N GLU A 340 -14.36 10.00 -4.55
CA GLU A 340 -14.01 10.30 -3.14
C GLU A 340 -12.59 10.85 -2.94
N GLY A 341 -11.91 11.28 -4.02
CA GLY A 341 -10.47 11.59 -4.03
C GLY A 341 -10.06 12.93 -3.44
N TYR A 342 -10.46 13.22 -2.19
CA TYR A 342 -10.04 14.40 -1.45
C TYR A 342 -8.64 14.23 -0.84
N PHE A 343 -7.75 15.18 -1.15
CA PHE A 343 -6.38 15.31 -0.62
C PHE A 343 -5.45 14.12 -0.91
N ASP A 344 -5.71 13.38 -2.00
CA ASP A 344 -4.92 12.20 -2.39
C ASP A 344 -3.54 12.55 -2.96
N VAL A 345 -3.38 13.74 -3.55
CA VAL A 345 -2.11 14.17 -4.13
C VAL A 345 -1.36 15.08 -3.16
N ARG A 346 -0.10 14.74 -2.90
CA ARG A 346 0.83 15.57 -2.14
C ARG A 346 1.47 16.60 -3.05
N TRP A 347 0.73 17.69 -3.29
CA TRP A 347 1.13 18.79 -4.17
C TRP A 347 2.47 19.44 -3.81
N ASP A 348 2.89 19.34 -2.55
CA ASP A 348 4.15 19.85 -2.00
C ASP A 348 5.35 18.88 -2.13
N GLU A 349 5.11 17.58 -2.37
CA GLU A 349 6.18 16.61 -2.62
C GLU A 349 6.83 16.82 -3.99
N ASN A 350 8.11 16.44 -4.12
CA ASN A 350 8.82 16.43 -5.40
C ASN A 350 9.83 15.27 -5.42
N PRO A 351 9.65 14.24 -6.28
CA PRO A 351 8.55 14.05 -7.24
C PRO A 351 7.19 13.84 -6.54
N ILE A 352 6.09 14.03 -7.29
CA ILE A 352 4.76 13.55 -6.87
C ILE A 352 4.74 12.03 -7.03
N SER A 353 4.23 11.31 -6.03
CA SER A 353 4.01 9.87 -6.09
C SER A 353 2.79 9.52 -6.94
N ASP A 354 2.81 8.37 -7.63
CA ASP A 354 1.67 7.89 -8.42
C ASP A 354 0.43 7.64 -7.53
N VAL A 355 -0.76 7.99 -8.04
CA VAL A 355 -2.03 7.93 -7.32
C VAL A 355 -2.78 6.64 -7.63
N THR A 356 -3.20 5.86 -6.62
CA THR A 356 -4.08 4.68 -6.81
C THR A 356 -5.53 5.03 -6.50
N LEU A 357 -6.41 4.92 -7.50
CA LEU A 357 -7.85 5.19 -7.39
C LEU A 357 -8.63 3.88 -7.32
N TYR A 358 -9.26 3.61 -6.18
CA TYR A 358 -10.02 2.38 -5.94
C TYR A 358 -11.45 2.51 -6.45
N ALA A 359 -11.71 2.00 -7.65
CA ALA A 359 -13.03 1.97 -8.25
C ALA A 359 -14.01 1.08 -7.46
N SER A 360 -15.28 1.45 -7.52
CA SER A 360 -16.41 0.72 -6.94
C SER A 360 -16.64 -0.64 -7.64
N SER A 361 -17.41 -1.50 -6.97
CA SER A 361 -17.67 -2.88 -7.42
C SER A 361 -18.40 -3.01 -8.77
N ILE A 362 -19.07 -1.95 -9.25
CA ILE A 362 -19.75 -1.94 -10.56
C ILE A 362 -18.78 -1.84 -11.74
N ALA A 363 -17.57 -1.29 -11.52
CA ALA A 363 -16.56 -1.10 -12.55
C ALA A 363 -16.20 -2.42 -13.24
N LYS A 364 -15.94 -2.35 -14.55
CA LYS A 364 -15.42 -3.45 -15.34
C LYS A 364 -13.91 -3.39 -15.37
N GLU A 365 -13.34 -4.37 -14.70
CA GLU A 365 -11.93 -4.68 -14.63
C GLU A 365 -11.44 -5.39 -15.90
N SER A 366 -10.12 -5.44 -16.03
CA SER A 366 -9.39 -6.38 -16.87
C SER A 366 -8.47 -7.23 -16.00
N ASN A 367 -8.46 -8.55 -16.21
CA ASN A 367 -7.46 -9.44 -15.61
C ASN A 367 -6.13 -9.41 -16.40
N ILE A 368 -6.08 -8.63 -17.48
CA ILE A 368 -4.99 -8.59 -18.47
C ILE A 368 -4.37 -7.19 -18.49
N CYS A 369 -3.04 -7.14 -18.46
CA CYS A 369 -2.25 -5.93 -18.69
C CYS A 369 -1.06 -6.27 -19.58
N GLY A 370 -1.06 -5.68 -20.79
CA GLY A 370 -0.18 -6.07 -21.90
C GLY A 370 -0.59 -7.39 -22.55
N VAL A 371 -0.11 -7.62 -23.78
CA VAL A 371 -0.34 -8.87 -24.54
C VAL A 371 0.95 -9.39 -25.18
N PRO A 372 1.15 -10.72 -25.30
CA PRO A 372 2.25 -11.28 -26.08
C PRO A 372 2.06 -11.00 -27.57
N VAL A 373 3.15 -10.76 -28.29
CA VAL A 373 3.11 -10.65 -29.76
C VAL A 373 2.91 -12.05 -30.35
N VAL A 374 1.67 -12.38 -30.73
CA VAL A 374 1.31 -13.68 -31.28
C VAL A 374 1.54 -13.71 -32.80
N PRO A 375 2.45 -14.55 -33.32
CA PRO A 375 2.71 -14.64 -34.75
C PRO A 375 1.65 -15.50 -35.44
N CYS A 376 0.45 -14.95 -35.67
CA CYS A 376 -0.62 -15.70 -36.31
C CYS A 376 -0.38 -15.93 -37.82
N GLY A 377 -0.69 -17.16 -38.23
CA GLY A 377 -0.75 -17.59 -39.62
C GLY A 377 -2.13 -18.14 -39.97
N ASN A 378 -2.27 -18.74 -41.15
CA ASN A 378 -3.55 -19.19 -41.69
C ASN A 378 -4.06 -20.52 -41.07
N VAL A 379 -3.62 -20.88 -39.87
CA VAL A 379 -3.96 -22.13 -39.17
C VAL A 379 -4.27 -21.84 -37.70
N PRO A 380 -5.23 -22.56 -37.09
CA PRO A 380 -5.58 -22.35 -35.70
C PRO A 380 -4.50 -22.92 -34.78
N ALA A 381 -4.15 -22.18 -33.73
CA ALA A 381 -3.08 -22.56 -32.81
C ALA A 381 -3.27 -21.91 -31.43
N ILE A 382 -2.97 -22.65 -30.36
CA ILE A 382 -2.70 -22.09 -29.03
C ILE A 382 -1.18 -21.94 -28.96
N LEU A 383 -0.69 -20.72 -28.72
CA LEU A 383 0.74 -20.38 -28.88
C LEU A 383 1.40 -19.91 -27.58
N PHE A 384 0.65 -19.24 -26.69
CA PHE A 384 1.16 -18.78 -25.40
C PHE A 384 0.18 -19.09 -24.26
N ALA A 385 0.73 -19.28 -23.06
CA ALA A 385 0.04 -19.23 -21.78
C ALA A 385 0.62 -18.05 -21.00
N GLY A 386 -0.18 -17.03 -20.71
CA GLY A 386 0.31 -15.71 -20.34
C GLY A 386 1.35 -15.25 -21.36
N PHE A 387 2.56 -14.92 -20.88
CA PHE A 387 3.68 -14.54 -21.74
C PHE A 387 4.60 -15.70 -22.13
N MET A 388 4.36 -16.91 -21.62
CA MET A 388 5.21 -18.07 -21.91
C MET A 388 4.87 -18.70 -23.27
N PRO A 389 5.84 -18.83 -24.20
CA PRO A 389 5.63 -19.51 -25.48
C PRO A 389 5.55 -21.03 -25.31
N LEU A 390 4.43 -21.63 -25.70
CA LEU A 390 4.14 -23.07 -25.57
C LEU A 390 4.78 -23.91 -26.68
N THR A 391 5.30 -23.28 -27.73
CA THR A 391 5.87 -23.92 -28.92
C THR A 391 7.39 -24.05 -28.90
N LEU A 392 8.09 -23.56 -27.86
CA LEU A 392 9.55 -23.56 -27.78
C LEU A 392 10.08 -24.66 -26.81
N PRO A 393 10.66 -25.77 -27.30
CA PRO A 393 11.13 -26.87 -26.45
C PRO A 393 12.25 -26.50 -25.46
N ALA A 394 12.89 -25.35 -25.63
CA ALA A 394 13.89 -24.82 -24.72
C ALA A 394 13.30 -24.18 -23.44
N TYR A 395 11.97 -24.01 -23.39
CA TYR A 395 11.20 -23.38 -22.32
C TYR A 395 9.97 -24.19 -21.89
N TYR A 396 9.38 -24.95 -22.80
CA TYR A 396 8.14 -25.72 -22.57
C TYR A 396 8.23 -27.16 -23.08
N ASP A 397 7.87 -28.13 -22.24
CA ASP A 397 7.65 -29.53 -22.63
C ASP A 397 6.18 -29.74 -22.96
N ASN A 398 5.82 -29.59 -24.24
CA ASN A 398 4.45 -29.81 -24.72
C ASN A 398 3.97 -31.29 -24.66
N THR A 399 4.84 -32.24 -24.31
CA THR A 399 4.43 -33.65 -24.14
C THR A 399 3.77 -33.86 -22.78
N ASN A 400 4.38 -33.28 -21.74
CA ASN A 400 3.93 -33.43 -20.35
C ASN A 400 3.18 -32.19 -19.83
N GLY A 401 3.34 -31.04 -20.47
CA GLY A 401 2.69 -29.78 -20.13
C GLY A 401 3.41 -28.93 -19.09
N TYR A 402 4.71 -29.16 -18.89
CA TYR A 402 5.54 -28.45 -17.91
C TYR A 402 6.38 -27.35 -18.55
N THR A 403 6.59 -26.26 -17.82
CA THR A 403 7.69 -25.33 -18.08
C THR A 403 9.00 -25.93 -17.57
N ILE A 404 10.15 -25.58 -18.17
CA ILE A 404 11.45 -26.22 -17.88
C ILE A 404 12.56 -25.27 -17.37
N ARG A 405 12.21 -24.02 -17.04
CA ARG A 405 13.20 -22.94 -16.75
C ARG A 405 13.03 -22.24 -15.39
N PRO A 406 11.83 -21.87 -14.94
CA PRO A 406 11.60 -21.36 -13.58
C PRO A 406 11.72 -22.46 -12.52
N ASN A 407 11.89 -22.06 -11.26
CA ASN A 407 11.93 -22.91 -10.07
C ASN A 407 12.94 -24.09 -10.17
N ARG A 408 14.10 -23.83 -10.79
CA ARG A 408 15.12 -24.86 -11.10
C ARG A 408 15.72 -25.53 -9.85
N PRO A 409 16.19 -26.78 -9.97
CA PRO A 409 16.88 -27.43 -8.86
C PRO A 409 18.15 -26.69 -8.43
N LYS A 410 18.41 -26.64 -7.12
CA LYS A 410 19.65 -26.11 -6.54
C LYS A 410 20.74 -27.17 -6.68
N THR A 411 21.81 -26.88 -7.41
CA THR A 411 22.90 -27.84 -7.66
C THR A 411 24.25 -27.29 -7.25
N GLY A 412 25.09 -28.16 -6.69
CA GLY A 412 26.55 -27.96 -6.60
C GLY A 412 27.29 -28.36 -7.88
N SER A 413 26.64 -28.29 -9.04
CA SER A 413 27.11 -28.86 -10.31
C SER A 413 26.67 -27.99 -11.51
N PRO A 414 27.51 -27.79 -12.55
CA PRO A 414 27.33 -26.73 -13.55
C PRO A 414 26.20 -26.97 -14.57
N VAL A 415 25.68 -28.19 -14.68
CA VAL A 415 24.53 -28.49 -15.54
C VAL A 415 23.25 -28.42 -14.71
N ARG A 416 22.37 -27.45 -15.02
CA ARG A 416 21.05 -27.32 -14.36
C ARG A 416 20.04 -28.25 -15.05
N PRO A 417 19.40 -29.20 -14.33
CA PRO A 417 18.30 -29.98 -14.89
C PRO A 417 17.10 -29.08 -15.26
N ALA A 418 16.18 -29.62 -16.06
CA ALA A 418 14.84 -29.06 -16.17
C ALA A 418 14.11 -29.25 -14.82
N ALA A 419 13.55 -28.18 -14.26
CA ALA A 419 12.46 -28.32 -13.28
C ALA A 419 11.18 -28.64 -14.05
N GLN A 420 10.39 -29.61 -13.60
CA GLN A 420 9.03 -29.81 -14.10
C GLN A 420 8.09 -28.90 -13.30
N THR A 421 7.86 -27.71 -13.86
CA THR A 421 7.13 -26.61 -13.22
C THR A 421 5.73 -26.48 -13.84
N PRO A 422 4.64 -26.68 -13.07
CA PRO A 422 3.27 -26.57 -13.56
C PRO A 422 2.75 -25.12 -13.50
N PHE A 423 1.65 -24.86 -14.20
CA PHE A 423 0.91 -23.59 -14.06
C PHE A 423 -0.07 -23.61 -12.88
N CYS A 424 -0.51 -22.44 -12.42
CA CYS A 424 -1.55 -22.25 -11.41
C CYS A 424 -2.31 -20.93 -11.64
N ASN A 425 -3.32 -20.64 -10.81
CA ASN A 425 -4.21 -19.48 -10.88
C ASN A 425 -4.92 -19.38 -12.25
N ASN A 426 -5.19 -18.17 -12.73
CA ASN A 426 -5.80 -17.95 -14.04
C ASN A 426 -4.71 -17.87 -15.11
N VAL A 427 -4.86 -18.68 -16.16
CA VAL A 427 -3.90 -18.75 -17.26
C VAL A 427 -4.53 -18.20 -18.53
N GLN A 428 -4.07 -17.05 -18.97
CA GLN A 428 -4.52 -16.42 -20.20
C GLN A 428 -3.99 -17.21 -21.40
N LEU A 429 -4.85 -17.82 -22.21
CA LEU A 429 -4.44 -18.57 -23.40
C LEU A 429 -4.48 -17.66 -24.63
N TYR A 430 -3.36 -17.51 -25.31
CA TYR A 430 -3.26 -16.69 -26.52
C TYR A 430 -2.97 -17.53 -27.78
N GLY A 431 -3.53 -17.10 -28.90
CA GLY A 431 -3.37 -17.81 -30.17
C GLY A 431 -4.30 -17.34 -31.27
N CYS A 432 -4.51 -18.19 -32.27
CA CYS A 432 -5.05 -17.81 -33.57
C CYS A 432 -6.36 -18.54 -33.86
N VAL A 433 -7.41 -17.76 -34.14
CA VAL A 433 -8.77 -18.25 -34.46
C VAL A 433 -9.39 -17.60 -35.70
N ASP A 434 -8.88 -16.44 -36.12
CA ASP A 434 -9.31 -15.78 -37.34
C ASP A 434 -8.62 -16.41 -38.56
N ILE A 435 -9.25 -17.46 -39.08
CA ILE A 435 -8.85 -18.16 -40.30
C ILE A 435 -9.99 -18.12 -41.31
N GLN A 436 -9.70 -18.45 -42.57
CA GLN A 436 -10.69 -18.39 -43.65
C GLN A 436 -11.98 -19.16 -43.30
N ASN A 437 -13.12 -18.48 -43.38
CA ASN A 437 -14.48 -18.96 -43.06
C ASN A 437 -14.77 -19.20 -41.57
N ALA A 438 -13.85 -18.91 -40.65
CA ALA A 438 -14.12 -18.98 -39.21
C ALA A 438 -15.21 -17.99 -38.80
N LYS A 439 -16.10 -18.43 -37.90
CA LYS A 439 -17.11 -17.58 -37.25
C LYS A 439 -17.22 -17.84 -35.76
N TYR A 440 -16.99 -19.08 -35.34
CA TYR A 440 -16.90 -19.45 -33.93
C TYR A 440 -15.63 -20.24 -33.66
N TYR A 441 -15.16 -20.22 -32.42
CA TYR A 441 -14.13 -21.11 -31.92
C TYR A 441 -14.52 -21.65 -30.54
N ARG A 442 -13.94 -22.78 -30.14
CA ARG A 442 -14.02 -23.28 -28.76
C ARG A 442 -12.74 -23.98 -28.37
N ILE A 443 -12.47 -24.01 -27.06
CA ILE A 443 -11.35 -24.78 -26.51
C ILE A 443 -11.90 -26.10 -25.98
N LEU A 444 -11.39 -27.19 -26.55
CA LEU A 444 -11.63 -28.54 -26.10
C LEU A 444 -10.55 -28.95 -25.10
N ARG A 445 -10.93 -29.72 -24.08
CA ARG A 445 -10.07 -30.28 -23.05
C ARG A 445 -10.22 -31.79 -23.00
N SER A 446 -9.10 -32.49 -22.96
CA SER A 446 -8.98 -33.90 -22.58
C SER A 446 -8.25 -34.00 -21.24
N VAL A 447 -8.67 -34.95 -20.41
CA VAL A 447 -8.01 -35.33 -19.13
C VAL A 447 -7.50 -36.78 -19.15
N ASP A 448 -7.71 -37.49 -20.26
CA ASP A 448 -7.39 -38.91 -20.47
C ASP A 448 -6.28 -39.10 -21.52
N ASN A 449 -5.35 -38.14 -21.60
CA ASN A 449 -4.25 -38.08 -22.57
C ASN A 449 -4.68 -38.14 -24.06
N GLY A 450 -5.79 -37.47 -24.39
CA GLY A 450 -6.27 -37.29 -25.76
C GLY A 450 -7.29 -38.33 -26.22
N GLY A 451 -7.79 -39.21 -25.34
CA GLY A 451 -8.81 -40.20 -25.65
C GLY A 451 -10.18 -39.58 -25.93
N THR A 452 -10.61 -38.65 -25.08
CA THR A 452 -11.89 -37.94 -25.16
C THR A 452 -11.71 -36.45 -24.93
N PHE A 453 -12.43 -35.65 -25.72
CA PHE A 453 -12.39 -34.19 -25.67
C PHE A 453 -13.78 -33.63 -25.37
N SER A 454 -13.86 -32.72 -24.40
CA SER A 454 -15.07 -31.97 -24.05
C SER A 454 -14.81 -30.47 -24.14
N ALA A 455 -15.83 -29.68 -24.49
CA ALA A 455 -15.69 -28.23 -24.54
C ALA A 455 -15.59 -27.65 -23.12
N ILE A 456 -14.66 -26.71 -22.92
CA ILE A 456 -14.68 -25.86 -21.72
C ILE A 456 -15.84 -24.86 -21.89
N THR A 457 -16.64 -24.68 -20.84
CA THR A 457 -17.88 -23.89 -20.85
C THR A 457 -17.97 -23.00 -19.62
N GLY A 458 -18.83 -21.99 -19.64
CA GLY A 458 -19.11 -21.13 -18.48
C GLY A 458 -18.02 -20.12 -18.12
N ILE A 459 -17.07 -19.87 -19.02
CA ILE A 459 -16.04 -18.82 -18.86
C ILE A 459 -16.43 -17.59 -19.68
N SER A 460 -16.20 -16.42 -19.10
CA SER A 460 -16.41 -15.11 -19.74
C SER A 460 -15.47 -14.07 -19.17
N TRP A 461 -15.06 -13.09 -19.98
CA TRP A 461 -14.17 -12.00 -19.57
C TRP A 461 -14.48 -10.73 -20.37
N ASN A 462 -14.04 -9.58 -19.87
CA ASN A 462 -14.14 -8.31 -20.59
C ASN A 462 -13.00 -8.16 -21.59
N ASN A 463 -13.31 -7.66 -22.78
CA ASN A 463 -12.34 -7.13 -23.75
C ASN A 463 -12.79 -5.70 -24.12
N TYR A 464 -11.98 -4.97 -24.87
CA TYR A 464 -12.21 -3.56 -25.18
C TYR A 464 -11.80 -3.30 -26.63
N LYS A 465 -12.23 -2.18 -27.22
CA LYS A 465 -11.69 -1.75 -28.53
C LYS A 465 -10.28 -1.20 -28.34
N ASP A 466 -9.41 -1.33 -29.34
CA ASP A 466 -8.05 -0.78 -29.30
C ASP A 466 -8.03 0.76 -29.22
N THR A 467 -9.12 1.41 -29.63
CA THR A 467 -9.40 2.85 -29.46
C THR A 467 -10.02 3.23 -28.11
N GLY A 468 -10.19 2.27 -27.19
CA GLY A 468 -10.96 2.44 -25.96
C GLY A 468 -12.48 2.47 -26.16
N GLY A 469 -13.21 2.69 -25.06
CA GLY A 469 -14.67 2.68 -24.99
C GLY A 469 -15.21 1.52 -24.15
N SER A 470 -16.51 1.26 -24.28
CA SER A 470 -17.27 0.39 -23.39
C SER A 470 -16.78 -1.09 -23.37
N PRO A 471 -16.91 -1.80 -22.25
CA PRO A 471 -16.57 -3.21 -22.10
C PRO A 471 -17.33 -4.12 -23.06
N ILE A 472 -16.60 -4.98 -23.79
CA ILE A 472 -17.14 -6.02 -24.66
C ILE A 472 -17.08 -7.36 -23.92
N LEU A 473 -18.23 -7.89 -23.51
CA LEU A 473 -18.32 -9.16 -22.80
C LEU A 473 -18.09 -10.35 -23.74
N ILE A 474 -16.90 -10.94 -23.67
CA ILE A 474 -16.60 -12.19 -24.36
C ILE A 474 -17.16 -13.36 -23.54
N HIS A 475 -18.06 -14.13 -24.13
CA HIS A 475 -18.67 -15.30 -23.49
C HIS A 475 -18.96 -16.40 -24.53
N ALA A 476 -19.06 -17.64 -24.06
CA ALA A 476 -19.45 -18.79 -24.88
C ALA A 476 -20.95 -19.08 -24.80
N ASP A 477 -21.46 -19.80 -25.80
CA ASP A 477 -22.74 -20.50 -25.68
C ASP A 477 -22.65 -21.74 -24.76
N SER A 478 -23.79 -22.40 -24.53
CA SER A 478 -23.89 -23.62 -23.71
C SER A 478 -23.07 -24.82 -24.21
N ASN A 479 -22.51 -24.76 -25.42
CA ASN A 479 -21.66 -25.79 -26.04
C ASN A 479 -20.19 -25.36 -26.14
N GLY A 480 -19.83 -24.21 -25.54
CA GLY A 480 -18.47 -23.66 -25.47
C GLY A 480 -18.06 -22.79 -26.64
N TRP A 481 -18.98 -22.45 -27.57
CA TRP A 481 -18.63 -21.65 -28.75
C TRP A 481 -18.60 -20.16 -28.46
N TYR A 482 -17.41 -19.57 -28.59
CA TYR A 482 -17.17 -18.13 -28.62
C TYR A 482 -17.23 -17.61 -30.06
N PRO A 483 -17.73 -16.39 -30.31
CA PRO A 483 -17.62 -15.74 -31.62
C PRO A 483 -16.16 -15.32 -31.90
N VAL A 484 -15.69 -15.48 -33.14
CA VAL A 484 -14.35 -15.00 -33.56
C VAL A 484 -14.28 -13.47 -33.54
N HIS A 485 -15.34 -12.83 -34.04
CA HIS A 485 -15.58 -11.40 -33.96
C HIS A 485 -16.74 -11.18 -32.98
N PRO A 486 -16.48 -10.69 -31.75
CA PRO A 486 -17.52 -10.47 -30.75
C PRO A 486 -18.46 -9.33 -31.17
N VAL A 487 -19.52 -9.16 -30.38
CA VAL A 487 -20.52 -8.10 -30.56
C VAL A 487 -20.41 -7.15 -29.37
N ASP A 488 -20.40 -5.85 -29.62
CA ASP A 488 -20.48 -4.84 -28.56
C ASP A 488 -21.89 -4.72 -27.97
N SER A 489 -22.02 -3.99 -26.87
CA SER A 489 -23.29 -3.71 -26.18
C SER A 489 -24.36 -3.14 -27.11
N GLY A 490 -23.97 -2.28 -28.06
CA GLY A 490 -24.82 -1.70 -29.10
C GLY A 490 -25.24 -2.69 -30.19
N GLY A 491 -24.85 -3.96 -30.12
CA GLY A 491 -25.21 -5.00 -31.08
C GLY A 491 -24.35 -5.03 -32.35
N ASN A 492 -23.23 -4.29 -32.38
CA ASN A 492 -22.37 -4.21 -33.56
C ASN A 492 -21.24 -5.24 -33.49
N THR A 493 -20.98 -5.93 -34.61
CA THR A 493 -19.82 -6.83 -34.71
C THR A 493 -18.52 -6.03 -34.69
N VAL A 494 -17.62 -6.36 -33.76
CA VAL A 494 -16.28 -5.77 -33.64
C VAL A 494 -15.27 -6.74 -34.26
N ASN A 495 -14.45 -6.28 -35.22
CA ASN A 495 -13.43 -7.16 -35.81
C ASN A 495 -12.40 -7.53 -34.75
N ARG A 496 -11.76 -8.69 -34.92
CA ARG A 496 -10.85 -9.20 -33.89
C ARG A 496 -9.57 -8.38 -33.78
N GLU A 497 -9.12 -7.80 -34.90
CA GLU A 497 -7.97 -6.89 -35.00
C GLU A 497 -8.22 -5.48 -34.42
N ASP A 498 -9.48 -5.14 -34.11
CA ASP A 498 -9.88 -3.88 -33.47
C ASP A 498 -10.05 -4.04 -31.94
N LEU A 499 -9.67 -5.19 -31.36
CA LEU A 499 -9.74 -5.46 -29.93
C LEU A 499 -8.40 -5.20 -29.24
N ALA A 500 -8.43 -4.58 -28.05
CA ALA A 500 -7.26 -4.40 -27.20
C ALA A 500 -6.54 -5.73 -26.89
N PHE A 501 -7.31 -6.81 -26.69
CA PHE A 501 -6.77 -8.17 -26.48
C PHE A 501 -7.10 -9.10 -27.67
N GLU A 502 -6.69 -8.73 -28.89
CA GLU A 502 -7.01 -9.45 -30.14
C GLU A 502 -6.80 -10.97 -30.08
N ASN A 503 -5.66 -11.44 -29.59
CA ASN A 503 -5.28 -12.86 -29.63
C ASN A 503 -5.66 -13.63 -28.35
N LEU A 504 -6.36 -13.02 -27.39
CA LEU A 504 -6.79 -13.71 -26.17
C LEU A 504 -7.95 -14.66 -26.48
N LEU A 505 -7.72 -15.95 -26.27
CA LEU A 505 -8.66 -17.04 -26.57
C LEU A 505 -9.54 -17.38 -25.38
N MET A 506 -9.00 -17.30 -24.16
CA MET A 506 -9.68 -17.62 -22.91
C MET A 506 -8.84 -17.15 -21.72
N ASP A 507 -9.45 -16.47 -20.76
CA ASP A 507 -8.89 -16.34 -19.42
C ASP A 507 -9.27 -17.61 -18.62
N TRP A 508 -8.33 -18.54 -18.45
CA TRP A 508 -8.65 -19.90 -18.00
C TRP A 508 -8.41 -20.10 -16.50
N PRO A 509 -9.46 -20.20 -15.66
CA PRO A 509 -9.31 -20.67 -14.28
C PRO A 509 -8.84 -22.12 -14.30
N THR A 510 -7.60 -22.36 -13.87
CA THR A 510 -6.98 -23.68 -14.00
C THR A 510 -7.54 -24.70 -13.00
N PRO A 511 -7.58 -26.00 -13.37
CA PRO A 511 -7.98 -27.07 -12.45
C PRO A 511 -7.11 -27.15 -11.19
N THR A 512 -7.64 -27.74 -10.11
CA THR A 512 -6.92 -27.88 -8.84
C THR A 512 -5.58 -28.60 -8.98
N LEU A 513 -5.53 -29.69 -9.74
CA LEU A 513 -4.33 -30.47 -10.04
C LEU A 513 -4.55 -31.32 -11.29
N GLY A 514 -3.51 -31.47 -12.11
CA GLY A 514 -3.43 -32.50 -13.14
C GLY A 514 -3.08 -31.98 -14.53
N LYS A 515 -3.03 -32.92 -15.48
CA LYS A 515 -2.73 -32.68 -16.89
C LYS A 515 -4.02 -32.44 -17.67
N SER A 516 -4.02 -31.43 -18.52
CA SER A 516 -5.07 -31.14 -19.50
C SER A 516 -4.46 -31.07 -20.88
N ILE A 517 -4.99 -31.81 -21.86
CA ILE A 517 -4.63 -31.61 -23.27
C ILE A 517 -5.68 -30.69 -23.89
N LEU A 518 -5.24 -29.54 -24.37
CA LEU A 518 -6.07 -28.50 -24.96
C LEU A 518 -5.96 -28.56 -26.50
N ARG A 519 -7.10 -28.32 -27.16
CA ARG A 519 -7.20 -28.24 -28.62
C ARG A 519 -8.21 -27.15 -28.98
N LEU A 520 -7.85 -26.23 -29.88
CA LEU A 520 -8.84 -25.33 -30.48
C LEU A 520 -9.65 -26.09 -31.53
N GLU A 521 -10.95 -25.85 -31.53
CA GLU A 521 -11.85 -26.21 -32.60
C GLU A 521 -12.41 -24.94 -33.25
N ILE A 522 -12.33 -24.85 -34.58
CA ILE A 522 -12.87 -23.73 -35.37
C ILE A 522 -14.16 -24.16 -36.06
N GLY A 523 -15.19 -23.32 -35.95
CA GLY A 523 -16.53 -23.53 -36.51
C GLY A 523 -16.94 -22.47 -37.53
N ASN A 524 -17.72 -22.88 -38.52
CA ASN A 524 -18.37 -21.99 -39.49
C ASN A 524 -19.60 -21.29 -38.86
N ALA A 525 -20.35 -20.50 -39.65
CA ALA A 525 -21.57 -19.82 -39.18
C ALA A 525 -22.61 -20.77 -38.54
N SER A 526 -22.68 -22.02 -39.01
CA SER A 526 -23.55 -23.08 -38.48
C SER A 526 -22.91 -23.88 -37.33
N LYS A 527 -21.82 -23.40 -36.73
CA LYS A 527 -21.02 -24.06 -35.69
C LYS A 527 -20.57 -25.49 -36.07
N SER A 528 -20.46 -25.75 -37.37
CA SER A 528 -19.91 -27.00 -37.90
C SER A 528 -18.39 -26.87 -38.01
N ASN A 529 -17.67 -27.93 -37.64
CA ASN A 529 -16.21 -27.99 -37.67
C ASN A 529 -15.63 -27.61 -39.03
N ILE A 530 -14.60 -26.76 -39.01
CA ILE A 530 -13.74 -26.43 -40.16
C ILE A 530 -12.35 -27.03 -39.96
N SER A 531 -11.79 -26.90 -38.76
CA SER A 531 -10.40 -27.21 -38.47
C SER A 531 -10.16 -27.38 -36.97
N PHE A 532 -9.01 -27.98 -36.63
CA PHE A 532 -8.49 -28.10 -35.27
C PHE A 532 -7.06 -27.59 -35.20
N SER A 533 -6.64 -27.06 -34.05
CA SER A 533 -5.21 -26.83 -33.79
C SER A 533 -4.47 -28.14 -33.53
N ALA A 534 -3.14 -28.05 -33.48
CA ALA A 534 -2.34 -29.05 -32.77
C ALA A 534 -2.73 -29.12 -31.28
N ASP A 535 -2.43 -30.26 -30.65
CA ASP A 535 -2.63 -30.49 -29.22
C ASP A 535 -1.56 -29.78 -28.38
N VAL A 536 -2.02 -29.18 -27.28
CA VAL A 536 -1.15 -28.55 -26.29
C VAL A 536 -1.42 -29.18 -24.93
N ALA A 537 -0.46 -29.95 -24.40
CA ALA A 537 -0.56 -30.44 -23.03
C ALA A 537 -0.23 -29.30 -22.07
N VAL A 538 -0.96 -29.21 -20.96
CA VAL A 538 -0.73 -28.26 -19.87
C VAL A 538 -0.86 -28.97 -18.53
N GLN A 539 0.16 -28.91 -17.68
CA GLN A 539 0.08 -29.36 -16.30
C GLN A 539 -0.30 -28.19 -15.39
N THR A 540 -1.24 -28.44 -14.49
CA THR A 540 -1.75 -27.46 -13.51
C THR A 540 -1.58 -27.99 -12.09
N ASP A 541 -1.21 -27.12 -11.14
CA ASP A 541 -1.19 -27.41 -9.70
C ASP A 541 -1.50 -26.15 -8.88
N ASN A 542 -2.71 -26.08 -8.36
CA ASN A 542 -3.18 -25.04 -7.45
C ASN A 542 -3.08 -25.46 -5.97
N THR A 543 -2.48 -26.61 -5.66
CA THR A 543 -2.32 -27.08 -4.28
C THR A 543 -1.20 -26.32 -3.56
N ALA A 544 -1.49 -25.87 -2.33
CA ALA A 544 -0.47 -25.35 -1.44
C ALA A 544 0.25 -26.51 -0.73
N PRO A 545 1.56 -26.41 -0.42
CA PRO A 545 2.28 -27.45 0.31
C PRO A 545 1.62 -27.81 1.66
N GLU A 546 1.64 -29.09 2.01
CA GLU A 546 1.33 -29.55 3.35
C GLU A 546 2.54 -29.36 4.26
N VAL A 547 2.30 -28.89 5.48
CA VAL A 547 3.34 -28.61 6.49
C VAL A 547 2.83 -29.14 7.83
N THR A 548 3.44 -30.22 8.31
CA THR A 548 3.04 -30.94 9.51
C THR A 548 4.18 -30.94 10.51
N PHE A 549 3.98 -30.24 11.63
CA PHE A 549 4.94 -30.24 12.74
C PHE A 549 5.00 -31.64 13.37
N THR A 550 6.17 -32.29 13.35
CA THR A 550 6.34 -33.66 13.87
C THR A 550 7.00 -33.71 15.24
N LYS A 551 7.82 -32.70 15.57
CA LYS A 551 8.45 -32.57 16.89
C LYS A 551 8.63 -31.10 17.25
N LEU A 552 8.18 -30.74 18.44
CA LEU A 552 8.57 -29.51 19.11
C LEU A 552 8.79 -29.87 20.58
N ALA A 553 10.06 -29.91 21.02
CA ALA A 553 10.40 -30.38 22.37
C ALA A 553 11.64 -29.67 22.91
N TRP A 554 11.71 -29.48 24.23
CA TRP A 554 12.78 -28.71 24.88
C TRP A 554 13.41 -29.45 26.06
N LYS A 555 14.64 -29.05 26.42
CA LYS A 555 15.35 -29.48 27.63
C LYS A 555 16.22 -28.35 28.17
N PHE A 556 16.72 -28.45 29.40
CA PHE A 556 17.78 -27.57 29.89
C PHE A 556 19.11 -27.90 29.21
N VAL A 557 19.96 -26.88 29.04
CA VAL A 557 21.34 -27.09 28.56
C VAL A 557 22.07 -28.06 29.49
N GLY A 558 22.72 -29.08 28.92
CA GLY A 558 23.41 -30.13 29.67
C GLY A 558 22.54 -31.34 30.08
N GLU A 559 21.21 -31.28 29.94
CA GLU A 559 20.37 -32.49 30.04
C GLU A 559 20.59 -33.40 28.82
N SER A 560 20.39 -34.72 29.00
CA SER A 560 20.33 -35.70 27.91
C SER A 560 19.07 -35.51 27.06
N ASP A 561 19.10 -35.89 25.78
CA ASP A 561 17.93 -35.86 24.89
C ASP A 561 16.78 -36.78 25.35
N SER A 562 17.06 -37.74 26.24
CA SER A 562 16.02 -38.52 26.94
C SER A 562 15.16 -37.68 27.89
N ALA A 563 15.56 -36.44 28.21
CA ALA A 563 14.80 -35.50 29.02
C ALA A 563 14.02 -34.47 28.18
N LEU A 564 13.94 -34.63 26.85
CA LEU A 564 13.16 -33.73 25.99
C LEU A 564 11.67 -33.74 26.36
N ARG A 565 11.16 -32.59 26.79
CA ARG A 565 9.78 -32.31 27.17
C ARG A 565 9.00 -31.84 25.95
N ASN A 566 7.97 -32.57 25.55
CA ASN A 566 7.17 -32.26 24.37
C ASN A 566 6.26 -31.02 24.57
N LEU A 567 6.21 -30.16 23.56
CA LEU A 567 5.35 -28.96 23.47
C LEU A 567 4.28 -29.11 22.38
N LEU A 568 4.45 -30.05 21.44
CA LEU A 568 3.53 -30.23 20.33
C LEU A 568 2.19 -30.81 20.84
N GLY A 569 1.07 -30.18 20.46
CA GLY A 569 -0.27 -30.56 20.92
C GLY A 569 -0.65 -30.08 22.31
N VAL A 570 0.22 -29.32 23.00
CA VAL A 570 -0.09 -28.66 24.27
C VAL A 570 -0.80 -27.33 23.98
N PRO A 571 -2.00 -27.06 24.54
CA PRO A 571 -2.61 -25.73 24.46
C PRO A 571 -1.73 -24.69 25.17
N CYS A 572 -1.39 -23.60 24.49
CA CYS A 572 -0.49 -22.54 24.99
C CYS A 572 0.85 -23.10 25.54
N PRO A 573 1.70 -23.69 24.68
CA PRO A 573 2.91 -24.37 25.12
C PRO A 573 3.84 -23.38 25.84
N THR A 574 4.16 -23.70 27.10
CA THR A 574 4.91 -22.81 28.01
C THR A 574 6.14 -23.54 28.55
N ILE A 575 7.26 -22.85 28.59
CA ILE A 575 8.53 -23.33 29.14
C ILE A 575 8.83 -22.57 30.43
N HIS A 576 8.88 -23.31 31.53
CA HIS A 576 9.30 -22.81 32.83
C HIS A 576 10.81 -22.98 32.96
N ARG A 577 11.57 -21.88 32.95
CA ARG A 577 13.03 -21.89 33.14
C ARG A 577 13.44 -21.93 34.62
N GLY A 578 12.48 -21.75 35.52
CA GLY A 578 12.64 -21.68 36.96
C GLY A 578 12.98 -20.27 37.46
N SER A 579 12.80 -20.04 38.76
CA SER A 579 13.01 -18.74 39.43
C SER A 579 14.44 -18.19 39.38
N VAL A 580 15.41 -19.06 39.03
CA VAL A 580 16.74 -18.66 38.54
C VAL A 580 16.85 -19.15 37.10
N PRO A 581 16.78 -18.25 36.10
CA PRO A 581 16.65 -18.64 34.69
C PRO A 581 17.81 -19.52 34.21
N LYS A 582 17.48 -20.64 33.56
CA LYS A 582 18.46 -21.56 32.97
C LYS A 582 18.38 -21.54 31.45
N SER A 583 19.53 -21.61 30.78
CA SER A 583 19.57 -21.79 29.33
C SER A 583 18.89 -23.09 28.91
N ILE A 584 18.13 -23.04 27.82
CA ILE A 584 17.35 -24.16 27.28
C ILE A 584 17.78 -24.48 25.85
N GLU A 585 17.67 -25.75 25.48
CA GLU A 585 17.74 -26.23 24.10
C GLU A 585 16.35 -26.65 23.65
N LEU A 586 16.03 -26.39 22.39
CA LEU A 586 14.76 -26.78 21.77
C LEU A 586 15.04 -27.42 20.41
N VAL A 587 14.34 -28.53 20.14
CA VAL A 587 14.37 -29.28 18.88
C VAL A 587 13.05 -29.05 18.15
N PHE A 588 13.14 -28.55 16.93
CA PHE A 588 12.01 -28.34 16.03
C PHE A 588 12.18 -29.23 14.79
N GLN A 589 11.16 -30.02 14.47
CA GLN A 589 11.12 -30.90 13.30
C GLN A 589 9.77 -30.79 12.59
N VAL A 590 9.82 -30.72 11.27
CA VAL A 590 8.65 -30.48 10.41
C VAL A 590 8.73 -31.37 9.18
N SER A 591 7.63 -32.09 8.90
CA SER A 591 7.43 -32.76 7.63
C SER A 591 6.79 -31.79 6.64
N VAL A 592 7.32 -31.73 5.43
CA VAL A 592 6.78 -30.92 4.34
C VAL A 592 6.52 -31.83 3.15
N ALA A 593 5.35 -31.71 2.52
CA ALA A 593 5.00 -32.46 1.32
C ALA A 593 4.24 -31.59 0.31
N ALA A 594 4.50 -31.76 -0.98
CA ALA A 594 3.73 -31.12 -2.05
C ALA A 594 3.83 -31.93 -3.35
N ASN A 595 2.80 -31.90 -4.20
CA ASN A 595 2.85 -32.51 -5.53
C ASN A 595 4.00 -31.93 -6.37
N HIS A 596 4.28 -30.64 -6.16
CA HIS A 596 5.36 -29.91 -6.80
C HIS A 596 6.08 -29.04 -5.75
N LEU A 597 6.90 -29.64 -4.88
CA LEU A 597 7.71 -28.89 -3.91
C LEU A 597 8.80 -28.06 -4.62
N ARG A 598 9.06 -26.83 -4.16
CA ARG A 598 10.25 -26.04 -4.54
C ARG A 598 11.26 -25.97 -3.42
N ASP A 599 10.84 -25.40 -2.30
CA ASP A 599 11.72 -25.13 -1.18
C ASP A 599 10.93 -25.09 0.12
N ALA A 600 11.61 -25.37 1.23
CA ALA A 600 11.06 -25.19 2.55
C ALA A 600 12.17 -24.84 3.53
N TYR A 601 11.86 -24.00 4.53
CA TYR A 601 12.82 -23.62 5.55
C TYR A 601 12.17 -23.34 6.90
N LEU A 602 12.95 -23.58 7.95
CA LEU A 602 12.63 -23.27 9.34
C LEU A 602 13.14 -21.88 9.69
N SER A 603 12.34 -21.13 10.43
CA SER A 603 12.68 -19.80 10.94
C SER A 603 12.08 -19.58 12.31
N THR A 604 12.66 -18.65 13.07
CA THR A 604 12.20 -18.26 14.39
C THR A 604 11.96 -16.75 14.42
N SER A 605 11.01 -16.31 15.24
CA SER A 605 10.79 -14.90 15.53
C SER A 605 10.41 -14.72 17.00
N ASP A 606 10.77 -13.58 17.58
CA ASP A 606 10.56 -13.26 18.99
C ASP A 606 9.80 -11.93 19.16
N CYS A 607 9.23 -11.75 20.35
CA CYS A 607 8.66 -10.47 20.80
C CYS A 607 9.21 -10.04 22.17
N GLY A 608 10.20 -10.76 22.71
CA GLY A 608 10.93 -10.45 23.95
C GLY A 608 12.40 -10.21 23.66
N GLY A 609 13.11 -9.53 24.57
CA GLY A 609 14.52 -9.12 24.37
C GLY A 609 15.53 -10.28 24.42
N GLY A 610 15.58 -11.09 23.36
CA GLY A 610 16.52 -12.18 23.16
C GLY A 610 15.97 -13.18 22.13
N ALA A 611 16.84 -13.95 21.47
CA ALA A 611 16.47 -14.80 20.33
C ALA A 611 16.89 -16.27 20.52
N PHE A 612 16.12 -17.21 19.95
CA PHE A 612 16.54 -18.59 19.80
C PHE A 612 17.62 -18.69 18.72
N THR A 613 18.85 -19.01 19.12
CA THR A 613 20.00 -19.15 18.21
C THR A 613 20.13 -20.60 17.73
N PRO A 614 20.37 -20.87 16.44
CA PRO A 614 20.64 -22.22 15.96
C PRO A 614 21.97 -22.73 16.53
N ILE A 615 22.00 -23.98 17.00
CA ILE A 615 23.22 -24.63 17.51
C ILE A 615 23.56 -25.86 16.69
N ALA A 616 24.84 -26.25 16.70
CA ALA A 616 25.33 -27.40 15.93
C ALA A 616 24.72 -28.72 16.44
N ASP A 617 24.07 -29.45 15.52
CA ASP A 617 23.55 -30.81 15.68
C ASP A 617 23.79 -31.50 14.33
N VAL A 618 24.18 -32.78 14.33
CA VAL A 618 24.44 -33.56 13.11
C VAL A 618 23.17 -33.82 12.30
N ALA A 619 22.00 -33.70 12.94
CA ALA A 619 20.69 -33.82 12.29
C ALA A 619 20.16 -32.50 11.71
N ASN A 620 20.87 -31.38 11.83
CA ASN A 620 20.40 -30.09 11.30
C ASN A 620 20.29 -30.07 9.77
N ASN A 621 19.07 -29.91 9.28
CA ASN A 621 18.70 -29.55 7.92
C ASN A 621 17.58 -28.49 7.97
N PRO A 622 17.89 -27.24 8.35
CA PRO A 622 16.88 -26.19 8.54
C PRO A 622 16.25 -25.69 7.23
N GLU A 623 16.90 -25.93 6.09
CA GLU A 623 16.40 -25.58 4.76
C GLU A 623 16.51 -26.79 3.82
N HIS A 624 15.59 -26.82 2.87
CA HIS A 624 15.61 -27.72 1.72
C HIS A 624 15.27 -26.94 0.45
N TRP A 625 15.89 -27.33 -0.65
CA TRP A 625 15.53 -26.87 -1.98
C TRP A 625 15.58 -28.06 -2.92
N HIS A 626 14.49 -28.23 -3.67
CA HIS A 626 14.26 -29.20 -4.72
C HIS A 626 15.52 -29.59 -5.52
N ILE A 627 15.87 -30.89 -5.54
CA ILE A 627 17.01 -31.43 -6.29
C ILE A 627 16.60 -32.24 -7.53
N SER A 628 15.36 -32.75 -7.58
CA SER A 628 14.85 -33.56 -8.71
C SER A 628 13.33 -33.55 -8.81
N VAL A 629 12.74 -33.97 -9.92
CA VAL A 629 11.28 -33.96 -10.12
C VAL A 629 10.49 -34.87 -9.16
N LEU A 630 11.16 -35.83 -8.53
CA LEU A 630 10.60 -36.72 -7.51
C LEU A 630 10.80 -36.17 -6.07
N ASP A 631 11.55 -35.08 -5.92
CA ASP A 631 11.79 -34.40 -4.66
C ASP A 631 10.58 -33.52 -4.31
N ASN A 632 9.69 -34.13 -3.53
CA ASN A 632 8.34 -33.65 -3.23
C ASN A 632 7.98 -33.80 -1.74
N THR A 633 8.87 -34.35 -0.92
CA THR A 633 8.67 -34.55 0.52
C THR A 633 10.01 -34.50 1.24
N GLU A 634 10.09 -33.74 2.33
CA GLU A 634 11.32 -33.59 3.13
C GLU A 634 11.00 -33.45 4.63
N MET A 635 11.96 -33.83 5.48
CA MET A 635 11.90 -33.73 6.93
C MET A 635 12.91 -32.72 7.44
N LEU A 636 12.49 -31.46 7.62
CA LEU A 636 13.34 -30.41 8.17
C LEU A 636 13.53 -30.58 9.68
N TYR A 637 14.73 -30.30 10.17
CA TYR A 637 15.10 -30.34 11.58
C TYR A 637 16.08 -29.22 11.90
N GLN A 638 15.88 -28.53 13.04
CA GLN A 638 16.85 -27.61 13.60
C GLN A 638 16.82 -27.66 15.13
N ARG A 639 18.01 -27.73 15.75
CA ARG A 639 18.18 -27.49 17.19
C ARG A 639 18.53 -26.02 17.45
N TYR A 640 17.85 -25.42 18.41
CA TYR A 640 18.07 -24.05 18.87
C TYR A 640 18.46 -24.01 20.35
N ARG A 641 19.12 -22.92 20.77
CA ARG A 641 19.38 -22.57 22.16
C ARG A 641 18.82 -21.17 22.46
N LEU A 642 18.15 -21.05 23.59
CA LEU A 642 17.86 -19.76 24.23
C LEU A 642 18.71 -19.68 25.50
N ASP A 643 19.39 -18.56 25.71
CA ASP A 643 20.24 -18.37 26.88
C ASP A 643 19.44 -17.94 28.11
N SER A 644 19.93 -18.26 29.32
CA SER A 644 19.44 -17.77 30.60
C SER A 644 19.31 -16.24 30.67
N SER A 645 20.13 -15.51 29.92
CA SER A 645 20.11 -14.04 29.87
C SER A 645 19.05 -13.45 28.94
N ALA A 646 18.39 -14.25 28.09
CA ALA A 646 17.28 -13.78 27.27
C ALA A 646 16.05 -13.49 28.15
N LEU A 647 15.33 -12.41 27.88
CA LEU A 647 14.12 -12.05 28.62
C LEU A 647 12.99 -13.07 28.43
N GLU A 648 12.06 -13.11 29.40
CA GLU A 648 10.77 -13.78 29.23
C GLU A 648 10.01 -13.24 28.00
N GLY A 649 9.20 -14.08 27.37
CA GLY A 649 8.42 -13.65 26.20
C GLY A 649 7.80 -14.77 25.39
N SER A 650 7.23 -14.39 24.25
CA SER A 650 6.67 -15.31 23.26
C SER A 650 7.63 -15.48 22.09
N TYR A 651 7.87 -16.73 21.72
CA TYR A 651 8.79 -17.18 20.68
C TYR A 651 8.05 -18.03 19.66
N SER A 652 8.05 -17.63 18.40
CA SER A 652 7.35 -18.34 17.33
C SER A 652 8.31 -19.16 16.48
N PHE A 653 8.00 -20.46 16.34
CA PHE A 653 8.67 -21.41 15.46
C PHE A 653 7.86 -21.55 14.19
N ILE A 654 8.47 -21.26 13.05
CA ILE A 654 7.81 -21.07 11.76
C ILE A 654 8.44 -22.02 10.74
N CYS A 655 7.63 -22.71 9.97
CA CYS A 655 8.09 -23.33 8.72
C CYS A 655 7.42 -22.60 7.55
N ARG A 656 8.20 -22.19 6.56
CA ARG A 656 7.67 -21.80 5.25
C ARG A 656 7.94 -22.94 4.28
N ALA A 657 6.92 -23.33 3.52
CA ALA A 657 7.05 -24.26 2.40
C ALA A 657 6.40 -23.66 1.16
N ASN A 658 7.10 -23.77 0.02
CA ASN A 658 6.74 -23.13 -1.24
C ASN A 658 6.63 -24.18 -2.36
N SER A 659 5.60 -24.06 -3.19
CA SER A 659 5.42 -24.86 -4.41
C SER A 659 6.34 -24.35 -5.53
N ARG A 660 6.64 -25.22 -6.51
CA ARG A 660 7.27 -24.81 -7.79
C ARG A 660 6.23 -24.44 -8.87
N ALA A 661 4.94 -24.41 -8.54
CA ALA A 661 3.91 -23.88 -9.44
C ALA A 661 4.10 -22.37 -9.69
N MET A 662 3.78 -21.91 -10.90
CA MET A 662 3.94 -20.52 -11.35
C MET A 662 2.70 -20.03 -12.09
N ASN A 663 2.48 -18.71 -12.20
CA ASN A 663 1.53 -18.14 -13.16
C ASN A 663 2.27 -17.34 -14.25
N PRO A 664 2.30 -17.78 -15.52
CA PRO A 664 2.92 -17.02 -16.61
C PRO A 664 2.10 -15.78 -17.04
N SER A 665 0.87 -15.61 -16.53
CA SER A 665 0.05 -14.40 -16.70
C SER A 665 0.48 -13.28 -15.73
N GLY A 666 1.17 -13.63 -14.63
CA GLY A 666 1.39 -12.77 -13.46
C GLY A 666 0.53 -13.19 -12.25
N ASP A 667 0.76 -12.61 -11.09
CA ASP A 667 -0.21 -12.65 -10.00
C ASP A 667 -1.32 -11.63 -10.34
N ASP A 668 -2.59 -12.04 -10.25
CA ASP A 668 -3.70 -11.52 -11.07
C ASP A 668 -4.19 -10.09 -10.71
N GLY A 669 -3.37 -9.25 -10.08
CA GLY A 669 -3.70 -7.83 -9.87
C GLY A 669 -2.72 -7.07 -9.00
N GLY A 670 -1.57 -6.72 -9.59
CA GLY A 670 -0.72 -5.65 -9.06
C GLY A 670 0.78 -5.87 -9.14
N ASN A 671 1.38 -5.81 -10.35
CA ASN A 671 2.50 -4.91 -10.63
C ASN A 671 2.94 -4.91 -12.10
N ASN A 672 3.38 -3.73 -12.52
CA ASN A 672 3.72 -3.30 -13.88
C ASN A 672 4.58 -4.28 -14.70
N VAL A 673 4.11 -4.57 -15.92
CA VAL A 673 4.73 -5.45 -16.92
C VAL A 673 4.80 -6.91 -16.42
N PRO A 674 4.28 -7.89 -17.18
CA PRO A 674 4.47 -9.29 -16.84
C PRO A 674 5.97 -9.53 -16.67
N PRO A 675 6.43 -9.96 -15.48
CA PRO A 675 7.85 -10.19 -15.29
C PRO A 675 8.30 -11.24 -16.31
N ASP A 676 9.53 -11.12 -16.79
CA ASP A 676 10.13 -12.12 -17.68
C ASP A 676 9.79 -13.51 -17.14
N TRP A 677 9.30 -14.45 -17.96
CA TRP A 677 8.75 -15.72 -17.46
C TRP A 677 9.80 -16.65 -16.84
N PHE A 678 11.04 -16.19 -16.70
CA PHE A 678 12.13 -16.73 -15.89
C PHE A 678 12.18 -16.21 -14.45
N TYR A 679 11.42 -15.15 -14.15
CA TYR A 679 11.18 -14.66 -12.79
C TYR A 679 10.52 -15.76 -11.96
N ASP A 680 10.81 -15.77 -10.67
CA ASP A 680 10.64 -16.94 -9.79
C ASP A 680 9.64 -16.66 -8.65
N PRO A 681 8.42 -16.13 -8.95
CA PRO A 681 7.45 -15.74 -7.93
C PRO A 681 6.90 -16.96 -7.19
N ILE A 682 6.38 -16.73 -5.99
CA ILE A 682 5.81 -17.77 -5.13
C ILE A 682 4.30 -17.61 -5.02
N GLU A 683 3.60 -18.29 -5.94
CA GLU A 683 2.15 -18.26 -6.07
C GLU A 683 1.43 -19.13 -5.02
N LYS A 684 2.04 -20.27 -4.65
CA LYS A 684 1.45 -21.26 -3.73
C LYS A 684 2.42 -21.58 -2.61
N TYR A 685 2.06 -21.23 -1.38
CA TYR A 685 2.87 -21.47 -0.18
C TYR A 685 2.03 -21.73 1.07
N ARG A 686 2.67 -22.29 2.09
CA ARG A 686 2.19 -22.30 3.48
C ARG A 686 3.27 -21.72 4.40
N LYS A 687 2.83 -21.02 5.45
CA LYS A 687 3.70 -20.48 6.49
C LYS A 687 3.07 -20.64 7.90
N PRO A 688 2.78 -21.87 8.37
CA PRO A 688 2.28 -22.08 9.72
C PRO A 688 3.35 -21.76 10.77
N SER A 689 2.90 -21.49 11.99
CA SER A 689 3.74 -21.12 13.12
C SER A 689 3.17 -21.63 14.45
N ILE A 690 4.03 -22.03 15.38
CA ILE A 690 3.68 -22.28 16.78
C ILE A 690 4.36 -21.23 17.66
N GLY A 691 3.57 -20.46 18.42
CA GLY A 691 4.08 -19.63 19.51
C GLY A 691 4.29 -20.44 20.79
N VAL A 692 5.43 -20.25 21.44
CA VAL A 692 5.83 -20.84 22.72
C VAL A 692 6.14 -19.73 23.71
N ALA A 693 5.49 -19.74 24.87
CA ALA A 693 5.82 -18.82 25.96
C ALA A 693 7.04 -19.36 26.74
N VAL A 694 7.94 -18.47 27.13
CA VAL A 694 9.08 -18.77 28.01
C VAL A 694 9.02 -17.84 29.22
N VAL A 695 9.00 -18.44 30.41
CA VAL A 695 8.80 -17.74 31.69
C VAL A 695 9.81 -18.19 32.74
N ASP A 696 10.12 -17.27 33.66
CA ASP A 696 11.15 -17.38 34.70
C ASP A 696 10.51 -17.61 36.09
N VAL A 697 9.53 -18.51 36.09
CA VAL A 697 8.85 -19.02 37.27
C VAL A 697 8.98 -20.54 37.32
N ASP A 698 8.92 -21.10 38.52
CA ASP A 698 8.98 -22.56 38.76
C ASP A 698 7.69 -23.29 38.30
#